data_AF-A0A0J5QKV2-F1
#
_entry.id   AF-A0A0J5QKV2-F1
#
_cell.length_a   1.000
_cell.length_b   1.000
_cell.length_c   1.000
_cell.angle_alpha   90.00
_cell.angle_beta   90.00
_cell.angle_gamma   90.00
#
_symmetry.space_group_name_H-M   'P 1'
#
loop_
_entity.id
_entity.type
_entity.pdbx_description
1 polymer ?
#
loop_
_entity_poly.entity_id
_entity_poly.type
_entity_poly.pdbx_seq_one_letter_code
_entity_poly.pdbx_strand_id
1 'polypeptide(L)'
;MKVKNDKLKKSGRKNLPSQAGMLIANARNDITIPFFSTTLQPIDDTLLARGGGKGLKLYDEIERDTHAFAMLQKRKKTLVARTWEVEPASDANLDVEAAEVVREFLDALPFDRICEDLLDATLKGFAISEVVWARDGNRIRPVDVVPHDQRRFAFGEDWRPRLLTHTNILHGEELPDRKFLVHRFGVKGNNPYGLGLGTRLFWPVFFKREGISFWLHFLEKFAGPTAVAEMPYGQDSAEQRRMLNTLDQIRTASSIVLPIGSDVKFLEATRSGTVTYQDFLTYWDKQISICVNGETLTTDLGKSGSRAASQTHEQMLENLVDSDGDLLSDSLREQLLTWIVDYNVPGAAVPRIWRIRAKNETDAANTRKAKADAAKNVDAALTKVVSSSARFDNDDDAREYITSFELTDGLSERVIDQLVATRSNPLPSQDPIVLDPAQPRDPEFSDSSDPLKKKALSHVCLAEDEGSVARIAGQLAALSRPHVERRLRAIRTAVNEADPAQVMRNLLALAARWTPDAQARLIGDALELAAWEGRDAVFRDAEGTGFATEVSGQPFQEQIDFLRQKRIAPSKVWTDTLRGHHDRKFVVAGATDLALVEDFKNAVAQAIDTWDEKAFARDFDQIVEKHGWSYNGGREWRIRTIFATNIRTSFMAGRLRQMRDPDVVRLRPYWQYRHGDAGTPITPRPQHLAWDKLVLMWDDPFWETHFPPNDWLCSCGVRTLSKGDLKRLGKDGPDKSPEIVMEPILDKTSGQPSEKPKGVGYGWDYQPGNHWEQGLVPSQLIDEVDGLTLVNPKMVVEIDKPEPLDDLLAASVPFTSQAMAEGLADEDYVRGFLRPFGADIGRAVLFEDNAGGRIPVSDELFRNAQGNWKVGKRDRATLTPLLAEALMDPDEIWLGVTRRPDPADKEHEELIVDRRYIRTDSATGLLIVYQVGQRFWEAITAFNLTTRNGKPDLRALDKRRGGKLLWKRPKK
;
A
#
# COMPACT_ATOMS: atom_id res chain seq x y z
N MET A 1 39.90 53.43 -24.33
CA MET A 1 39.22 53.70 -25.62
C MET A 1 37.81 53.15 -25.50
N LYS A 2 36.77 53.98 -25.61
CA LYS A 2 35.37 53.65 -25.26
C LYS A 2 34.78 52.62 -26.24
N VAL A 3 34.47 51.41 -25.77
CA VAL A 3 33.69 50.42 -26.54
C VAL A 3 32.20 50.75 -26.38
N LYS A 4 31.54 51.06 -27.49
CA LYS A 4 30.10 51.32 -27.57
C LYS A 4 29.34 49.99 -27.58
N ASN A 5 28.51 49.75 -26.56
CA ASN A 5 27.42 48.79 -26.65
C ASN A 5 26.30 49.40 -27.51
N ASP A 6 26.31 49.13 -28.81
CA ASP A 6 25.39 49.70 -29.80
C ASP A 6 24.35 48.66 -30.27
N LYS A 7 23.61 48.05 -29.32
CA LYS A 7 22.52 47.10 -29.61
C LYS A 7 21.17 47.45 -28.98
N LEU A 8 20.95 48.72 -28.62
CA LEU A 8 19.61 49.24 -28.34
C LEU A 8 19.35 50.40 -29.31
N LYS A 9 18.68 50.08 -30.44
CA LYS A 9 18.12 51.12 -31.33
C LYS A 9 17.27 52.05 -30.46
N LYS A 10 17.71 53.31 -30.37
CA LYS A 10 17.05 54.41 -29.68
C LYS A 10 15.62 54.58 -30.19
N SER A 11 14.67 53.95 -29.52
CA SER A 11 13.25 54.31 -29.53
C SER A 11 12.92 54.80 -28.12
N GLY A 12 13.28 56.04 -27.84
CA GLY A 12 13.14 56.63 -26.51
C GLY A 12 11.71 57.01 -26.22
N ARG A 13 10.98 56.16 -25.46
CA ARG A 13 9.95 56.70 -24.56
C ARG A 13 10.67 57.61 -23.55
N LYS A 14 10.22 58.87 -23.45
CA LYS A 14 10.84 59.97 -22.67
C LYS A 14 11.06 59.69 -21.15
N ASN A 15 10.68 58.53 -20.64
CA ASN A 15 10.63 58.22 -19.21
C ASN A 15 11.62 57.14 -18.76
N LEU A 16 12.54 56.65 -19.60
CA LEU A 16 13.56 55.70 -19.14
C LEU A 16 14.72 56.49 -18.50
N PRO A 17 14.96 56.39 -17.17
CA PRO A 17 16.08 57.07 -16.54
C PRO A 17 17.40 56.65 -17.19
N SER A 18 18.36 57.56 -17.32
CA SER A 18 19.63 57.30 -18.01
C SER A 18 20.42 56.11 -17.43
N GLN A 19 20.25 55.84 -16.12
CA GLN A 19 20.87 54.71 -15.43
C GLN A 19 20.11 53.38 -15.61
N ALA A 20 18.84 53.40 -16.01
CA ALA A 20 18.04 52.18 -16.16
C ALA A 20 18.49 51.27 -17.32
N GLY A 21 19.27 51.82 -18.27
CA GLY A 21 19.91 51.04 -19.33
C GLY A 21 21.28 50.46 -18.96
N MET A 22 21.78 50.70 -17.75
CA MET A 22 23.12 50.27 -17.32
C MET A 22 23.03 49.31 -16.13
N LEU A 23 23.80 48.22 -16.19
CA LEU A 23 23.90 47.27 -15.09
C LEU A 23 24.66 47.91 -13.92
N ILE A 24 23.97 48.14 -12.80
CA ILE A 24 24.55 48.79 -11.61
C ILE A 24 25.42 47.80 -10.81
N ALA A 25 24.90 46.61 -10.51
CA ALA A 25 25.66 45.53 -9.87
C ALA A 25 26.42 44.75 -10.95
N ASN A 26 27.73 44.93 -11.03
CA ASN A 26 28.59 44.26 -11.99
C ASN A 26 29.80 43.56 -11.35
N ALA A 27 30.52 42.73 -12.10
CA ALA A 27 31.62 41.95 -11.55
C ALA A 27 32.71 42.81 -10.86
N ARG A 28 32.84 44.10 -11.23
CA ARG A 28 33.83 45.01 -10.64
C ARG A 28 33.41 45.58 -9.29
N ASN A 29 32.12 45.62 -8.98
CA ASN A 29 31.61 46.06 -7.68
C ASN A 29 30.99 44.93 -6.87
N ASP A 30 31.26 43.69 -7.25
CA ASP A 30 30.86 42.49 -6.53
C ASP A 30 31.90 42.14 -5.45
N ILE A 31 31.49 42.25 -4.19
CA ILE A 31 32.34 41.95 -3.02
C ILE A 31 32.71 40.46 -2.91
N THR A 32 32.02 39.57 -3.63
CA THR A 32 32.29 38.13 -3.63
C THR A 32 33.37 37.72 -4.62
N ILE A 33 33.80 38.64 -5.51
CA ILE A 33 34.86 38.42 -6.48
C ILE A 33 36.14 39.08 -5.96
N PRO A 34 37.24 38.33 -5.72
CA PRO A 34 38.47 38.91 -5.20
C PRO A 34 39.07 39.96 -6.16
N PHE A 35 39.36 41.16 -5.64
CA PHE A 35 39.78 42.36 -6.39
C PHE A 35 41.10 42.25 -7.19
N PHE A 36 41.78 41.11 -7.20
CA PHE A 36 43.14 40.95 -7.75
C PHE A 36 43.22 40.17 -9.08
N SER A 37 42.10 39.72 -9.67
CA SER A 37 42.10 38.95 -10.91
C SER A 37 41.15 39.54 -11.96
N THR A 38 41.65 39.73 -13.19
CA THR A 38 40.86 40.10 -14.38
C THR A 38 40.06 38.94 -14.99
N THR A 39 40.32 37.72 -14.49
CA THR A 39 39.64 36.47 -14.89
C THR A 39 38.90 35.90 -13.69
N LEU A 40 37.63 35.56 -13.89
CA LEU A 40 36.77 35.02 -12.86
C LEU A 40 37.15 33.57 -12.57
N GLN A 41 37.18 33.19 -11.29
CA GLN A 41 37.39 31.81 -10.89
C GLN A 41 36.05 31.09 -10.71
N PRO A 42 35.99 29.76 -10.95
CA PRO A 42 34.82 28.97 -10.64
C PRO A 42 34.50 29.03 -9.13
N ILE A 43 33.26 29.36 -8.78
CA ILE A 43 32.78 29.47 -7.38
C ILE A 43 32.16 28.13 -6.92
N ASP A 44 32.65 27.03 -7.48
CA ASP A 44 32.14 25.69 -7.17
C ASP A 44 32.94 25.11 -6.00
N ASP A 45 32.34 25.08 -4.80
CA ASP A 45 32.96 24.58 -3.58
C ASP A 45 33.53 23.16 -3.72
N THR A 46 32.88 22.31 -4.52
CA THR A 46 33.34 20.93 -4.72
C THR A 46 34.60 20.90 -5.59
N LEU A 47 34.65 21.70 -6.65
CA LEU A 47 35.86 21.84 -7.47
C LEU A 47 36.98 22.56 -6.72
N LEU A 48 36.67 23.55 -5.88
CA LEU A 48 37.66 24.25 -5.07
C LEU A 48 38.26 23.33 -4.00
N ALA A 49 37.44 22.53 -3.31
CA ALA A 49 37.89 21.65 -2.23
C ALA A 49 38.55 20.34 -2.72
N ARG A 50 38.05 19.76 -3.82
CA ARG A 50 38.46 18.41 -4.28
C ARG A 50 39.01 18.38 -5.70
N GLY A 51 38.81 19.42 -6.49
CA GLY A 51 39.20 19.46 -7.90
C GLY A 51 40.70 19.56 -8.12
N GLY A 52 41.47 20.17 -7.22
CA GLY A 52 42.93 20.33 -7.36
C GLY A 52 43.32 20.78 -8.78
N GLY A 53 44.32 20.13 -9.39
CA GLY A 53 44.71 20.36 -10.79
C GLY A 53 43.82 19.68 -11.85
N LYS A 54 42.82 18.88 -11.46
CA LYS A 54 41.91 18.18 -12.39
C LYS A 54 40.72 19.03 -12.82
N GLY A 55 40.25 19.96 -11.97
CA GLY A 55 39.12 20.85 -12.27
C GLY A 55 37.88 20.09 -12.78
N LEU A 56 37.31 20.55 -13.90
CA LEU A 56 36.11 19.93 -14.52
C LEU A 56 36.27 18.46 -14.92
N LYS A 57 37.50 17.94 -15.05
CA LYS A 57 37.74 16.51 -15.33
C LYS A 57 37.22 15.61 -14.21
N LEU A 58 37.04 16.16 -13.01
CA LEU A 58 36.40 15.46 -11.90
C LEU A 58 34.95 15.09 -12.23
N TYR A 59 34.26 15.90 -13.00
CA TYR A 59 32.89 15.63 -13.44
C TYR A 59 32.84 14.64 -14.59
N ASP A 60 33.86 14.58 -15.45
CA ASP A 60 33.98 13.49 -16.43
C ASP A 60 34.15 12.11 -15.74
N GLU A 61 34.74 12.07 -14.53
CA GLU A 61 34.83 10.83 -13.76
C GLU A 61 33.46 10.37 -13.24
N ILE A 62 32.47 11.25 -13.08
CA ILE A 62 31.10 10.92 -12.67
C ILE A 62 30.40 10.11 -13.77
N GLU A 63 30.63 10.44 -15.04
CA GLU A 63 30.05 9.71 -16.18
C GLU A 63 30.59 8.29 -16.33
N ARG A 64 31.65 7.92 -15.61
CA ARG A 64 32.13 6.52 -15.56
C ARG A 64 31.27 5.63 -14.66
N ASP A 65 30.48 6.22 -13.75
CA ASP A 65 29.51 5.46 -12.98
C ASP A 65 28.31 5.12 -13.86
N THR A 66 27.99 3.83 -13.95
CA THR A 66 26.95 3.32 -14.86
C THR A 66 25.57 3.89 -14.55
N HIS A 67 25.26 4.10 -13.27
CA HIS A 67 23.95 4.61 -12.84
C HIS A 67 23.83 6.11 -13.09
N ALA A 68 24.83 6.89 -12.68
CA ALA A 68 24.88 8.32 -12.95
C ALA A 68 24.84 8.62 -14.45
N PHE A 69 25.61 7.88 -15.26
CA PHE A 69 25.58 8.00 -16.72
C PHE A 69 24.19 7.71 -17.30
N ALA A 70 23.57 6.60 -16.91
CA ALA A 70 22.24 6.22 -17.40
C ALA A 70 21.18 7.29 -17.08
N MET A 71 21.19 7.86 -15.87
CA MET A 71 20.23 8.90 -15.49
C MET A 71 20.45 10.21 -16.23
N LEU A 72 21.72 10.65 -16.38
CA LEU A 72 22.05 11.86 -17.16
C LEU A 72 21.67 11.70 -18.63
N GLN A 73 21.96 10.54 -19.23
CA GLN A 73 21.57 10.23 -20.60
C GLN A 73 20.06 10.18 -20.77
N LYS A 74 19.32 9.60 -19.82
CA LYS A 74 17.85 9.60 -19.85
C LYS A 74 17.29 11.02 -19.96
N ARG A 75 17.73 11.95 -19.09
CA ARG A 75 17.29 13.35 -19.13
C ARG A 75 17.66 14.06 -20.44
N LYS A 76 18.92 13.91 -20.91
CA LYS A 76 19.38 14.51 -22.18
C LYS A 76 18.62 13.96 -23.40
N LYS A 77 18.51 12.64 -23.51
CA LYS A 77 17.89 11.97 -24.67
C LYS A 77 16.39 12.20 -24.74
N THR A 78 15.69 12.29 -23.61
CA THR A 78 14.26 12.66 -23.60
C THR A 78 14.03 14.04 -24.18
N LEU A 79 14.93 15.01 -23.94
CA LEU A 79 14.85 16.33 -24.57
C LEU A 79 15.10 16.25 -26.09
N VAL A 80 16.19 15.59 -26.48
CA VAL A 80 16.62 15.50 -27.88
C VAL A 80 15.66 14.68 -28.75
N ALA A 81 14.97 13.68 -28.17
CA ALA A 81 13.98 12.88 -28.88
C ALA A 81 12.72 13.67 -29.30
N ARG A 82 12.50 14.88 -28.76
CA ARG A 82 11.35 15.72 -29.10
C ARG A 82 11.56 16.45 -30.41
N THR A 83 10.50 16.53 -31.20
CA THR A 83 10.45 17.33 -32.43
C THR A 83 10.62 18.81 -32.11
N TRP A 84 11.43 19.52 -32.88
CA TRP A 84 11.61 20.97 -32.75
C TRP A 84 10.81 21.70 -33.81
N GLU A 85 10.33 22.90 -33.47
CA GLU A 85 9.67 23.81 -34.41
C GLU A 85 10.26 25.22 -34.29
N VAL A 86 10.21 25.96 -35.40
CA VAL A 86 10.63 27.36 -35.48
C VAL A 86 9.39 28.21 -35.70
N GLU A 87 9.07 29.03 -34.72
CA GLU A 87 7.95 29.98 -34.74
C GLU A 87 8.42 31.38 -35.13
N PRO A 88 7.73 32.05 -36.07
CA PRO A 88 8.02 33.43 -36.39
C PRO A 88 7.70 34.35 -35.21
N ALA A 89 8.42 35.47 -35.11
CA ALA A 89 8.21 36.44 -34.03
C ALA A 89 6.90 37.23 -34.16
N SER A 90 6.40 37.40 -35.39
CA SER A 90 5.11 37.99 -35.71
C SER A 90 4.63 37.53 -37.10
N ASP A 91 3.39 37.85 -37.46
CA ASP A 91 2.82 37.57 -38.78
C ASP A 91 3.36 38.52 -39.89
N ALA A 92 4.32 39.39 -39.58
CA ALA A 92 4.95 40.24 -40.58
C ALA A 92 5.75 39.39 -41.58
N ASN A 93 5.62 39.68 -42.88
CA ASN A 93 6.30 38.93 -43.94
C ASN A 93 7.82 38.79 -43.73
N LEU A 94 8.47 39.82 -43.19
CA LEU A 94 9.91 39.81 -42.84
C LEU A 94 10.26 38.81 -41.73
N ASP A 95 9.39 38.65 -40.74
CA ASP A 95 9.61 37.74 -39.61
C ASP A 95 9.31 36.29 -40.02
N VAL A 96 8.34 36.09 -40.93
CA VAL A 96 8.08 34.80 -41.56
C VAL A 96 9.26 34.36 -42.42
N GLU A 97 9.81 35.25 -43.25
CA GLU A 97 11.01 34.97 -44.06
C GLU A 97 12.22 34.61 -43.16
N ALA A 98 12.42 35.35 -42.07
CA ALA A 98 13.48 35.06 -41.11
C ALA A 98 13.32 33.67 -40.45
N ALA A 99 12.09 33.26 -40.12
CA ALA A 99 11.81 31.95 -39.56
C ALA A 99 12.05 30.82 -40.57
N GLU A 100 11.71 31.02 -41.84
CA GLU A 100 11.97 30.04 -42.91
C GLU A 100 13.46 29.85 -43.16
N VAL A 101 14.24 30.94 -43.22
CA VAL A 101 15.71 30.87 -43.38
C VAL A 101 16.37 30.16 -42.21
N VAL A 102 15.92 30.45 -40.98
CA VAL A 102 16.42 29.75 -39.79
C VAL A 102 16.11 28.26 -39.86
N ARG A 103 14.87 27.89 -40.22
CA ARG A 103 14.45 26.48 -40.33
C ARG A 103 15.31 25.73 -41.35
N GLU A 104 15.49 26.30 -42.54
CA GLU A 104 16.32 25.74 -43.61
C GLU A 104 17.77 25.47 -43.14
N PHE A 105 18.37 26.39 -42.40
CA PHE A 105 19.76 26.23 -41.93
C PHE A 105 19.89 25.23 -40.78
N LEU A 106 18.89 25.13 -39.91
CA LEU A 106 18.89 24.14 -38.83
C LEU A 106 18.65 22.73 -39.38
N ASP A 107 17.78 22.55 -40.38
CA ASP A 107 17.57 21.27 -41.08
C ASP A 107 18.85 20.77 -41.77
N ALA A 108 19.70 21.69 -42.26
CA ALA A 108 20.96 21.34 -42.90
C ALA A 108 22.07 20.93 -41.91
N LEU A 109 21.88 21.17 -40.61
CA LEU A 109 22.85 20.85 -39.56
C LEU A 109 22.44 19.60 -38.78
N PRO A 110 23.38 18.88 -38.15
CA PRO A 110 23.07 17.82 -37.19
C PRO A 110 22.56 18.42 -35.87
N PHE A 111 21.41 19.09 -35.91
CA PHE A 111 20.89 19.93 -34.82
C PHE A 111 20.69 19.15 -33.51
N ASP A 112 20.22 17.92 -33.57
CA ASP A 112 20.05 17.06 -32.40
C ASP A 112 21.38 16.75 -31.69
N ARG A 113 22.44 16.49 -32.45
CA ARG A 113 23.78 16.27 -31.89
C ARG A 113 24.33 17.55 -31.25
N ILE A 114 24.13 18.69 -31.90
CA ILE A 114 24.54 20.00 -31.37
C ILE A 114 23.82 20.28 -30.05
N CYS A 115 22.50 20.04 -29.97
CA CYS A 115 21.76 20.16 -28.73
C CYS A 115 22.31 19.24 -27.63
N GLU A 116 22.62 17.99 -27.96
CA GLU A 116 23.20 17.03 -27.01
C GLU A 116 24.56 17.49 -26.47
N ASP A 117 25.43 18.00 -27.33
CA ASP A 117 26.74 18.53 -26.96
C ASP A 117 26.61 19.76 -26.05
N LEU A 118 25.64 20.63 -26.30
CA LEU A 118 25.35 21.79 -25.45
C LEU A 118 24.77 21.39 -24.09
N LEU A 119 23.97 20.32 -24.05
CA LEU A 119 23.40 19.81 -22.80
C LEU A 119 24.46 19.23 -21.87
N ASP A 120 25.73 19.11 -22.26
CA ASP A 120 26.83 18.83 -21.33
C ASP A 120 26.95 19.90 -20.21
N ALA A 121 26.41 21.09 -20.45
CA ALA A 121 26.25 22.13 -19.43
C ALA A 121 25.43 21.66 -18.21
N THR A 122 24.50 20.72 -18.36
CA THR A 122 23.70 20.20 -17.23
C THR A 122 24.58 19.56 -16.16
N LEU A 123 25.67 18.89 -16.55
CA LEU A 123 26.61 18.27 -15.62
C LEU A 123 27.65 19.29 -15.12
N LYS A 124 28.27 20.05 -16.03
CA LYS A 124 29.45 20.89 -15.75
C LYS A 124 29.14 22.36 -15.43
N GLY A 125 27.92 22.81 -15.66
CA GLY A 125 27.47 24.20 -15.47
C GLY A 125 27.47 25.02 -16.77
N PHE A 126 28.34 24.73 -17.73
CA PHE A 126 28.35 25.39 -19.03
C PHE A 126 28.90 24.49 -20.14
N ALA A 127 28.60 24.83 -21.39
CA ALA A 127 29.12 24.21 -22.60
C ALA A 127 29.40 25.28 -23.66
N ILE A 128 30.43 25.05 -24.47
CA ILE A 128 30.87 25.99 -25.51
C ILE A 128 31.04 25.24 -26.84
N SER A 129 30.52 25.83 -27.91
CA SER A 129 30.65 25.29 -29.26
C SER A 129 31.01 26.40 -30.26
N GLU A 130 31.91 26.10 -31.17
CA GLU A 130 32.36 27.03 -32.21
C GLU A 130 31.53 26.88 -33.48
N VAL A 131 31.01 27.99 -34.01
CA VAL A 131 30.24 28.03 -35.25
C VAL A 131 31.16 28.33 -36.43
N VAL A 132 31.16 27.43 -37.41
CA VAL A 132 31.86 27.59 -38.68
C VAL A 132 30.89 28.16 -39.70
N TRP A 133 31.11 29.41 -40.09
CA TRP A 133 30.29 30.11 -41.08
C TRP A 133 30.84 29.92 -42.49
N ALA A 134 29.95 29.75 -43.47
CA ALA A 134 30.29 29.89 -44.87
C ALA A 134 29.28 30.76 -45.61
N ARG A 135 29.74 31.31 -46.73
CA ARG A 135 28.89 32.07 -47.64
C ARG A 135 28.34 31.13 -48.70
N ASP A 136 27.01 31.05 -48.78
CA ASP A 136 26.27 30.24 -49.74
C ASP A 136 25.46 31.20 -50.64
N GLY A 137 26.07 31.61 -51.75
CA GLY A 137 25.54 32.66 -52.64
C GLY A 137 25.38 34.01 -51.92
N ASN A 138 24.11 34.45 -51.79
CA ASN A 138 23.74 35.69 -51.09
C ASN A 138 23.43 35.49 -49.60
N ARG A 139 23.49 34.26 -49.09
CA ARG A 139 23.21 33.92 -47.70
C ARG A 139 24.49 33.56 -46.95
N ILE A 140 24.52 33.81 -45.65
CA ILE A 140 25.59 33.38 -44.75
C ILE A 140 24.98 32.35 -43.80
N ARG A 141 25.45 31.11 -43.89
CA ARG A 141 24.90 29.99 -43.12
C ARG A 141 25.96 29.31 -42.25
N PRO A 142 25.57 28.76 -41.10
CA PRO A 142 26.43 27.86 -40.35
C PRO A 142 26.59 26.55 -41.14
N VAL A 143 27.82 26.07 -41.28
CA VAL A 143 28.16 24.79 -41.93
C VAL A 143 28.40 23.70 -40.90
N ASP A 144 29.01 24.06 -39.78
CA ASP A 144 29.29 23.13 -38.70
C ASP A 144 29.29 23.86 -37.35
N VAL A 145 29.00 23.12 -36.28
CA VAL A 145 29.05 23.60 -34.90
C VAL A 145 29.85 22.60 -34.09
N VAL A 146 31.09 22.97 -33.77
CA VAL A 146 32.07 22.07 -33.17
C VAL A 146 32.11 22.26 -31.65
N PRO A 147 31.84 21.21 -30.85
CA PRO A 147 31.99 21.30 -29.40
C PRO A 147 33.46 21.35 -29.00
N HIS A 148 33.78 22.18 -28.01
CA HIS A 148 35.13 22.27 -27.45
C HIS A 148 35.14 21.95 -25.95
N ASP A 149 36.28 21.45 -25.47
CA ASP A 149 36.50 21.22 -24.04
C ASP A 149 36.40 22.53 -23.25
N GLN A 150 35.49 22.54 -22.27
CA GLN A 150 35.17 23.71 -21.45
C GLN A 150 36.38 24.26 -20.68
N ARG A 151 37.37 23.41 -20.36
CA ARG A 151 38.58 23.79 -19.61
C ARG A 151 39.49 24.73 -20.38
N ARG A 152 39.31 24.83 -21.70
CA ARG A 152 40.03 25.77 -22.56
C ARG A 152 39.50 27.19 -22.47
N PHE A 153 38.42 27.41 -21.71
CA PHE A 153 37.78 28.72 -21.62
C PHE A 153 37.69 29.20 -20.17
N ALA A 154 37.86 30.50 -20.00
CA ALA A 154 37.63 31.20 -18.73
C ALA A 154 36.74 32.42 -18.97
N PHE A 155 36.09 32.96 -17.94
CA PHE A 155 35.26 34.15 -18.07
C PHE A 155 35.98 35.41 -17.57
N GLY A 156 35.88 36.50 -18.33
CA GLY A 156 36.38 37.82 -17.91
C GLY A 156 35.41 38.56 -16.98
N GLU A 157 35.82 39.75 -16.52
CA GLU A 157 34.97 40.70 -15.75
C GLU A 157 33.67 41.11 -16.48
N ASP A 158 33.61 40.93 -17.79
CA ASP A 158 32.46 41.19 -18.65
C ASP A 158 31.52 39.97 -18.79
N TRP A 159 31.77 38.89 -18.02
CA TRP A 159 31.11 37.60 -18.10
C TRP A 159 31.10 36.97 -19.49
N ARG A 160 32.02 37.41 -20.36
CA ARG A 160 32.23 36.83 -21.67
C ARG A 160 33.31 35.74 -21.59
N PRO A 161 33.15 34.65 -22.35
CA PRO A 161 34.17 33.62 -22.45
C PRO A 161 35.43 34.18 -23.13
N ARG A 162 36.59 33.68 -22.71
CA ARG A 162 37.92 33.97 -23.23
C ARG A 162 38.65 32.65 -23.45
N LEU A 163 39.39 32.52 -24.55
CA LEU A 163 40.12 31.30 -24.90
C LEU A 163 41.49 31.28 -24.23
N LEU A 164 41.77 30.26 -23.43
CA LEU A 164 43.09 30.03 -22.88
C LEU A 164 43.99 29.40 -23.94
N THR A 165 45.07 30.11 -24.29
CA THR A 165 46.09 29.68 -25.24
C THR A 165 47.42 29.47 -24.51
N HIS A 166 48.37 28.74 -25.10
CA HIS A 166 49.69 28.58 -24.49
C HIS A 166 50.43 29.92 -24.31
N THR A 167 50.14 30.90 -25.16
CA THR A 167 50.67 32.27 -25.10
C THR A 167 49.98 33.13 -24.05
N ASN A 168 48.73 32.83 -23.70
CA ASN A 168 47.94 33.60 -22.74
C ASN A 168 47.08 32.67 -21.86
N ILE A 169 47.75 31.87 -21.03
CA ILE A 169 47.11 30.85 -20.19
C ILE A 169 46.41 31.44 -18.95
N LEU A 170 46.79 32.64 -18.52
CA LEU A 170 46.29 33.25 -17.29
C LEU A 170 45.02 34.09 -17.52
N HIS A 171 44.99 34.86 -18.60
CA HIS A 171 43.90 35.81 -18.87
C HIS A 171 43.00 35.41 -20.04
N GLY A 172 43.51 34.59 -20.95
CA GLY A 172 42.82 34.20 -22.17
C GLY A 172 42.68 35.34 -23.19
N GLU A 173 42.50 34.95 -24.44
CA GLU A 173 42.24 35.84 -25.57
C GLU A 173 40.74 36.11 -25.70
N GLU A 174 40.38 37.33 -26.09
CA GLU A 174 38.99 37.72 -26.32
C GLU A 174 38.44 37.00 -27.55
N LEU A 175 37.24 36.43 -27.43
CA LEU A 175 36.64 35.68 -28.52
C LEU A 175 36.08 36.62 -29.60
N PRO A 176 36.20 36.27 -30.89
CA PRO A 176 35.55 36.99 -31.97
C PRO A 176 34.02 37.01 -31.82
N ASP A 177 33.40 38.14 -32.17
CA ASP A 177 31.95 38.27 -32.17
C ASP A 177 31.29 37.23 -33.10
N ARG A 178 30.15 36.67 -32.67
CA ARG A 178 29.32 35.72 -33.43
C ARG A 178 30.00 34.40 -33.83
N LYS A 179 31.03 33.98 -33.08
CA LYS A 179 31.82 32.77 -33.37
C LYS A 179 31.58 31.62 -32.40
N PHE A 180 31.37 31.88 -31.11
CA PHE A 180 31.25 30.85 -30.08
C PHE A 180 29.89 30.91 -29.40
N LEU A 181 29.16 29.80 -29.43
CA LEU A 181 27.92 29.60 -28.69
C LEU A 181 28.25 29.16 -27.26
N VAL A 182 27.63 29.81 -26.27
CA VAL A 182 27.77 29.45 -24.85
C VAL A 182 26.41 29.11 -24.27
N HIS A 183 26.25 27.89 -23.78
CA HIS A 183 25.09 27.46 -23.02
C HIS A 183 25.46 27.35 -21.54
N ARG A 184 24.65 27.91 -20.64
CA ARG A 184 24.92 27.98 -19.19
C ARG A 184 23.74 27.44 -18.42
N PHE A 185 24.01 26.62 -17.41
CA PHE A 185 23.04 25.93 -16.59
C PHE A 185 23.27 26.25 -15.09
N GLY A 186 22.17 26.46 -14.35
CA GLY A 186 22.22 26.66 -12.90
C GLY A 186 23.00 27.92 -12.47
N VAL A 187 22.92 29.00 -13.25
CA VAL A 187 23.57 30.28 -12.91
C VAL A 187 22.98 30.84 -11.63
N LYS A 188 23.80 30.92 -10.57
CA LYS A 188 23.41 31.45 -9.26
C LYS A 188 24.24 32.70 -8.97
N GLY A 189 23.56 33.84 -8.82
CA GLY A 189 24.23 35.12 -8.62
C GLY A 189 25.10 35.51 -9.82
N ASN A 190 26.27 36.09 -9.56
CA ASN A 190 27.18 36.61 -10.58
C ASN A 190 28.19 35.57 -11.11
N ASN A 191 27.96 34.26 -10.91
CA ASN A 191 28.84 33.19 -11.38
C ASN A 191 28.58 32.83 -12.86
N PRO A 192 29.47 33.20 -13.82
CA PRO A 192 29.26 32.90 -15.23
C PRO A 192 29.44 31.42 -15.61
N TYR A 193 30.15 30.64 -14.79
CA TYR A 193 30.40 29.22 -15.04
C TYR A 193 29.16 28.35 -14.77
N GLY A 194 28.16 28.89 -14.06
CA GLY A 194 27.00 28.12 -13.61
C GLY A 194 27.35 27.12 -12.50
N LEU A 195 26.33 26.43 -12.00
CA LEU A 195 26.46 25.33 -11.04
C LEU A 195 25.73 24.12 -11.60
N GLY A 196 26.47 23.26 -12.30
CA GLY A 196 25.97 22.01 -12.84
C GLY A 196 25.59 21.00 -11.76
N LEU A 197 24.91 19.93 -12.17
CA LEU A 197 24.54 18.81 -11.29
C LEU A 197 25.78 18.08 -10.72
N GLY A 198 26.94 18.17 -11.39
CA GLY A 198 28.20 17.58 -10.93
C GLY A 198 28.60 18.00 -9.51
N THR A 199 28.30 19.25 -9.13
CA THR A 199 28.51 19.80 -7.78
C THR A 199 27.89 18.93 -6.69
N ARG A 200 26.70 18.36 -6.97
CA ARG A 200 25.92 17.54 -6.04
C ARG A 200 26.19 16.06 -6.24
N LEU A 201 26.32 15.62 -7.49
CA LEU A 201 26.52 14.21 -7.86
C LEU A 201 27.91 13.67 -7.48
N PHE A 202 28.90 14.54 -7.31
CA PHE A 202 30.23 14.13 -6.90
C PHE A 202 30.22 13.34 -5.59
N TRP A 203 29.48 13.80 -4.58
CA TRP A 203 29.48 13.17 -3.25
C TRP A 203 28.83 11.77 -3.25
N PRO A 204 27.62 11.56 -3.79
CA PRO A 204 27.04 10.23 -3.93
C PRO A 204 27.92 9.25 -4.69
N VAL A 205 28.49 9.66 -5.84
CA VAL A 205 29.35 8.77 -6.64
C VAL A 205 30.65 8.46 -5.91
N PHE A 206 31.24 9.43 -5.22
CA PHE A 206 32.44 9.21 -4.41
C PHE A 206 32.16 8.20 -3.28
N PHE A 207 31.10 8.38 -2.50
CA PHE A 207 30.75 7.47 -1.41
C PHE A 207 30.37 6.07 -1.91
N LYS A 208 29.69 5.98 -3.06
CA LYS A 208 29.40 4.72 -3.73
C LYS A 208 30.68 3.99 -4.13
N ARG A 209 31.64 4.66 -4.77
CA ARG A 209 32.92 4.06 -5.18
C ARG A 209 33.72 3.53 -3.98
N GLU A 210 33.80 4.31 -2.90
CA GLU A 210 34.43 3.85 -1.66
C GLU A 210 33.66 2.67 -1.05
N GLY A 211 32.32 2.71 -1.06
CA GLY A 211 31.47 1.61 -0.64
C GLY A 211 31.71 0.31 -1.40
N ILE A 212 31.85 0.37 -2.74
CA ILE A 212 32.19 -0.78 -3.59
C ILE A 212 33.57 -1.30 -3.23
N SER A 213 34.56 -0.42 -3.02
CA SER A 213 35.89 -0.83 -2.58
C SER A 213 35.81 -1.59 -1.25
N PHE A 214 35.10 -1.06 -0.24
CA PHE A 214 34.89 -1.77 1.02
C PHE A 214 34.16 -3.09 0.84
N TRP A 215 33.18 -3.16 -0.06
CA TRP A 215 32.46 -4.39 -0.35
C TRP A 215 33.38 -5.44 -1.00
N LEU A 216 34.21 -5.06 -1.96
CA LEU A 216 35.19 -5.95 -2.59
C LEU A 216 36.22 -6.46 -1.57
N HIS A 217 36.75 -5.59 -0.71
CA HIS A 217 37.65 -6.01 0.38
C HIS A 217 36.94 -6.93 1.38
N PHE A 218 35.66 -6.69 1.65
CA PHE A 218 34.84 -7.56 2.48
C PHE A 218 34.66 -8.93 1.83
N LEU A 219 34.28 -8.98 0.56
CA LEU A 219 34.11 -10.23 -0.20
C LEU A 219 35.42 -11.01 -0.29
N GLU A 220 36.57 -10.33 -0.44
CA GLU A 220 37.89 -10.96 -0.42
C GLU A 220 38.18 -11.63 0.94
N LYS A 221 37.94 -10.93 2.04
CA LYS A 221 38.13 -11.49 3.40
C LYS A 221 37.12 -12.58 3.74
N PHE A 222 35.90 -12.50 3.21
CA PHE A 222 34.87 -13.50 3.41
C PHE A 222 35.13 -14.76 2.59
N ALA A 223 35.61 -14.61 1.35
CA ALA A 223 35.98 -15.72 0.48
C ALA A 223 37.30 -16.40 0.89
N GLY A 224 38.20 -15.66 1.55
CA GLY A 224 39.48 -16.17 2.06
C GLY A 224 39.70 -15.80 3.53
N PRO A 225 39.12 -16.55 4.49
CA PRO A 225 39.31 -16.26 5.90
C PRO A 225 40.78 -16.39 6.28
N THR A 226 41.28 -15.45 7.10
CA THR A 226 42.66 -15.49 7.58
C THR A 226 42.87 -16.70 8.47
N ALA A 227 43.68 -17.66 8.02
CA ALA A 227 44.07 -18.83 8.81
C ALA A 227 45.16 -18.43 9.81
N VAL A 228 44.94 -18.72 11.09
CA VAL A 228 45.88 -18.50 12.18
C VAL A 228 46.24 -19.83 12.80
N ALA A 229 47.53 -20.17 12.84
CA ALA A 229 48.03 -21.33 13.57
C ALA A 229 48.60 -20.88 14.93
N GLU A 230 48.08 -21.45 16.01
CA GLU A 230 48.63 -21.31 17.35
C GLU A 230 49.70 -22.41 17.56
N MET A 231 50.94 -21.99 17.84
CA MET A 231 52.05 -22.91 18.10
C MET A 231 52.62 -22.73 19.52
N PRO A 232 53.04 -23.82 20.20
CA PRO A 232 53.66 -23.75 21.52
C PRO A 232 54.93 -22.88 21.53
N TYR A 233 55.14 -22.14 22.62
CA TYR A 233 56.29 -21.25 22.76
C TYR A 233 57.61 -22.03 22.89
N GLY A 234 58.61 -21.73 22.04
CA GLY A 234 59.95 -22.34 22.08
C GLY A 234 60.38 -23.20 20.88
N GLN A 235 59.62 -23.22 19.79
CA GLN A 235 60.00 -23.96 18.56
C GLN A 235 60.94 -23.18 17.61
N ASP A 236 61.69 -23.94 16.80
CA ASP A 236 62.66 -23.41 15.83
C ASP A 236 62.01 -22.63 14.69
N SER A 237 62.67 -21.56 14.24
CA SER A 237 62.22 -20.65 13.18
C SER A 237 62.03 -21.33 11.81
N ALA A 238 62.58 -22.54 11.63
CA ALA A 238 62.41 -23.36 10.43
C ALA A 238 61.06 -24.11 10.39
N GLU A 239 60.52 -24.54 11.54
CA GLU A 239 59.19 -25.15 11.62
C GLU A 239 58.09 -24.12 11.44
N GLN A 240 58.26 -22.93 12.02
CA GLN A 240 57.35 -21.80 11.82
C GLN A 240 57.22 -21.39 10.34
N ARG A 241 58.34 -21.39 9.59
CA ARG A 241 58.33 -21.12 8.14
C ARG A 241 57.66 -22.21 7.31
N ARG A 242 57.81 -23.48 7.69
CA ARG A 242 57.07 -24.58 7.04
C ARG A 242 55.58 -24.47 7.29
N MET A 243 55.18 -24.18 8.53
CA MET A 243 53.77 -23.98 8.88
C MET A 243 53.17 -22.82 8.12
N LEU A 244 53.89 -21.68 8.01
CA LEU A 244 53.42 -20.52 7.26
C LEU A 244 53.26 -20.82 5.75
N ASN A 245 54.19 -21.57 5.16
CA ASN A 245 54.05 -22.04 3.77
C ASN A 245 52.86 -23.02 3.60
N THR A 246 52.58 -23.85 4.59
CA THR A 246 51.40 -24.73 4.61
C THR A 246 50.12 -23.90 4.71
N LEU A 247 50.07 -22.88 5.57
CA LEU A 247 48.94 -21.96 5.71
C LEU A 247 48.65 -21.18 4.41
N ASP A 248 49.67 -20.76 3.67
CA ASP A 248 49.49 -20.12 2.35
C ASP A 248 48.84 -21.07 1.32
N GLN A 249 49.13 -22.37 1.42
CA GLN A 249 48.52 -23.40 0.55
C GLN A 249 47.06 -23.70 0.93
N ILE A 250 46.64 -23.46 2.18
CA ILE A 250 45.25 -23.66 2.64
C ILE A 250 44.25 -22.88 1.81
N ARG A 251 44.63 -21.71 1.27
CA ARG A 251 43.73 -20.86 0.49
C ARG A 251 43.23 -21.50 -0.81
N THR A 252 43.89 -22.55 -1.29
CA THR A 252 43.54 -23.24 -2.55
C THR A 252 43.48 -24.77 -2.43
N ALA A 253 44.00 -25.36 -1.35
CA ALA A 253 44.04 -26.80 -1.14
C ALA A 253 42.79 -27.31 -0.41
N SER A 254 42.25 -28.44 -0.87
CA SER A 254 41.07 -29.10 -0.28
C SER A 254 41.38 -29.99 0.94
N SER A 255 42.65 -30.27 1.22
CA SER A 255 43.08 -31.09 2.36
C SER A 255 44.51 -30.76 2.78
N ILE A 256 44.80 -30.88 4.09
CA ILE A 256 46.07 -30.43 4.69
C ILE A 256 46.45 -31.39 5.82
N VAL A 257 47.74 -31.62 6.03
CA VAL A 257 48.28 -32.46 7.11
C VAL A 257 48.99 -31.57 8.13
N LEU A 258 48.58 -31.64 9.40
CA LEU A 258 49.15 -30.85 10.50
C LEU A 258 49.78 -31.77 11.58
N PRO A 259 50.91 -31.38 12.19
CA PRO A 259 51.49 -32.08 13.33
C PRO A 259 50.56 -32.03 14.56
N ILE A 260 50.57 -33.11 15.35
CA ILE A 260 49.75 -33.24 16.56
C ILE A 260 50.12 -32.11 17.55
N GLY A 261 49.15 -31.27 17.92
CA GLY A 261 49.33 -30.13 18.82
C GLY A 261 49.32 -28.74 18.16
N SER A 262 49.16 -28.65 16.83
CA SER A 262 48.96 -27.37 16.12
C SER A 262 47.46 -27.11 15.92
N ASP A 263 46.93 -26.01 16.48
CA ASP A 263 45.53 -25.61 16.28
C ASP A 263 45.45 -24.52 15.21
N VAL A 264 44.65 -24.74 14.17
CA VAL A 264 44.43 -23.78 13.07
C VAL A 264 43.01 -23.26 13.18
N LYS A 265 42.88 -21.96 13.47
CA LYS A 265 41.61 -21.25 13.56
C LYS A 265 41.49 -20.29 12.39
N PHE A 266 40.31 -20.27 11.78
CA PHE A 266 39.96 -19.21 10.85
C PHE A 266 39.43 -18.02 11.66
N LEU A 267 40.06 -16.86 11.51
CA LEU A 267 39.53 -15.63 12.07
C LEU A 267 38.39 -15.13 11.17
N GLU A 268 37.17 -15.57 11.48
CA GLU A 268 35.97 -15.03 10.85
C GLU A 268 35.63 -13.67 11.45
N ALA A 269 35.40 -12.68 10.59
CA ALA A 269 34.89 -11.39 11.00
C ALA A 269 33.39 -11.51 11.32
N THR A 270 33.03 -11.95 12.52
CA THR A 270 31.63 -11.93 12.99
C THR A 270 31.12 -10.50 13.08
N ARG A 271 30.22 -10.11 12.16
CA ARG A 271 29.44 -8.87 12.26
C ARG A 271 27.99 -9.20 12.64
N SER A 272 27.51 -8.57 13.70
CA SER A 272 26.14 -8.70 14.23
C SER A 272 25.26 -7.49 13.85
N GLY A 273 25.28 -7.05 12.60
CA GLY A 273 24.53 -5.88 12.12
C GLY A 273 23.76 -6.16 10.84
N THR A 274 22.52 -5.70 10.78
CA THR A 274 21.53 -5.91 9.69
C THR A 274 21.76 -5.07 8.43
N VAL A 275 22.77 -4.20 8.40
CA VAL A 275 23.03 -3.30 7.24
C VAL A 275 24.01 -3.98 6.28
N THR A 276 23.55 -4.27 5.06
CA THR A 276 24.40 -4.85 4.01
C THR A 276 25.13 -3.75 3.23
N TYR A 277 26.26 -4.08 2.61
CA TYR A 277 26.93 -3.15 1.69
C TYR A 277 26.07 -2.89 0.44
N GLN A 278 25.26 -3.86 0.01
CA GLN A 278 24.32 -3.70 -1.09
C GLN A 278 23.23 -2.66 -0.79
N ASP A 279 22.69 -2.62 0.42
CA ASP A 279 21.73 -1.59 0.85
C ASP A 279 22.36 -0.19 0.82
N PHE A 280 23.62 -0.08 1.23
CA PHE A 280 24.37 1.18 1.17
C PHE A 280 24.56 1.67 -0.26
N LEU A 281 24.88 0.77 -1.20
CA LEU A 281 25.01 1.12 -2.62
C LEU A 281 23.66 1.52 -3.22
N THR A 282 22.61 0.75 -2.94
CA THR A 282 21.24 1.02 -3.39
C THR A 282 20.74 2.39 -2.89
N TYR A 283 21.09 2.77 -1.66
CA TYR A 283 20.76 4.09 -1.13
C TYR A 283 21.39 5.22 -1.95
N TRP A 284 22.67 5.11 -2.32
CA TRP A 284 23.33 6.14 -3.13
C TRP A 284 22.82 6.18 -4.56
N ASP A 285 22.48 5.05 -5.16
CA ASP A 285 21.85 5.00 -6.48
C ASP A 285 20.50 5.72 -6.48
N LYS A 286 19.70 5.58 -5.41
CA LYS A 286 18.46 6.35 -5.23
C LYS A 286 18.72 7.85 -5.13
N GLN A 287 19.74 8.29 -4.38
CA GLN A 287 20.07 9.72 -4.27
C GLN A 287 20.54 10.32 -5.61
N ILE A 288 21.28 9.54 -6.41
CA ILE A 288 21.69 9.94 -7.77
C ILE A 288 20.45 10.13 -8.66
N SER A 289 19.51 9.17 -8.64
CA SER A 289 18.26 9.26 -9.41
C SER A 289 17.44 10.50 -9.02
N ILE A 290 17.30 10.78 -7.72
CA ILE A 290 16.59 11.97 -7.22
C ILE A 290 17.26 13.26 -7.71
N CYS A 291 18.59 13.32 -7.65
CA CYS A 291 19.32 14.52 -8.05
C CYS A 291 19.18 14.84 -9.56
N VAL A 292 19.12 13.83 -10.42
CA VAL A 292 19.07 14.02 -11.88
C VAL A 292 17.63 14.12 -12.40
N ASN A 293 16.77 13.19 -12.01
CA ASN A 293 15.42 13.04 -12.55
C ASN A 293 14.34 13.61 -11.63
N GLY A 294 14.67 13.98 -10.38
CA GLY A 294 13.71 14.42 -9.36
C GLY A 294 13.00 13.25 -8.65
N GLU A 295 13.37 12.00 -8.95
CA GLU A 295 12.65 10.81 -8.52
C GLU A 295 13.48 9.52 -8.49
N THR A 296 12.91 8.43 -7.96
CA THR A 296 13.57 7.11 -7.85
C THR A 296 12.89 5.97 -8.61
N LEU A 297 11.57 6.03 -8.83
CA LEU A 297 10.77 4.82 -9.09
C LEU A 297 10.85 4.28 -10.53
N THR A 298 11.11 5.14 -11.54
CA THR A 298 11.13 4.69 -12.95
C THR A 298 12.31 3.78 -13.31
N THR A 299 13.30 3.67 -12.42
CA THR A 299 14.48 2.81 -12.59
C THR A 299 14.49 1.64 -11.60
N ASP A 300 13.97 1.81 -10.38
CA ASP A 300 13.87 0.77 -9.34
C ASP A 300 12.49 0.08 -9.34
N LEU A 301 12.12 -0.62 -10.42
CA LEU A 301 10.90 -1.45 -10.46
C LEU A 301 11.06 -2.73 -9.64
N GLY A 302 11.07 -2.58 -8.31
CA GLY A 302 10.96 -3.69 -7.36
C GLY A 302 9.51 -3.98 -6.99
N LYS A 303 8.94 -5.07 -7.53
CA LYS A 303 7.74 -5.86 -7.14
C LYS A 303 6.42 -5.17 -6.68
N SER A 304 6.29 -3.85 -6.52
CA SER A 304 5.05 -3.19 -6.07
C SER A 304 4.94 -1.71 -6.49
N GLY A 305 5.07 -1.40 -7.78
CA GLY A 305 4.78 -0.05 -8.31
C GLY A 305 3.32 0.09 -8.76
N SER A 306 2.57 1.03 -8.20
CA SER A 306 1.23 1.37 -8.71
C SER A 306 1.38 2.18 -10.01
N ARG A 307 0.51 1.93 -11.00
CA ARG A 307 0.51 2.66 -12.29
C ARG A 307 0.38 4.18 -12.11
N ALA A 308 -0.32 4.61 -11.06
CA ALA A 308 -0.47 6.02 -10.71
C ALA A 308 0.85 6.63 -10.23
N ALA A 309 1.62 5.91 -9.41
CA ALA A 309 2.93 6.38 -8.97
C ALA A 309 3.88 6.57 -10.16
N SER A 310 3.98 5.59 -11.07
CA SER A 310 4.82 5.70 -12.27
C SER A 310 4.47 6.89 -13.17
N GLN A 311 3.18 7.27 -13.26
CA GLN A 311 2.73 8.43 -14.05
C GLN A 311 3.13 9.76 -13.40
N THR A 312 2.94 9.92 -12.09
CA THR A 312 3.38 11.13 -11.36
C THR A 312 4.90 11.31 -11.47
N HIS A 313 5.59 10.18 -11.47
CA HIS A 313 7.03 10.10 -11.61
C HIS A 313 7.51 10.60 -13.00
N GLU A 314 6.97 10.02 -14.07
CA GLU A 314 7.27 10.44 -15.44
C GLU A 314 7.01 11.94 -15.65
N GLN A 315 5.92 12.49 -15.10
CA GLN A 315 5.62 13.93 -15.16
C GLN A 315 6.70 14.81 -14.52
N MET A 316 7.35 14.36 -13.43
CA MET A 316 8.41 15.13 -12.78
C MET A 316 9.66 15.24 -13.65
N LEU A 317 10.07 14.13 -14.27
CA LEU A 317 11.16 14.12 -15.24
C LEU A 317 10.84 15.03 -16.44
N GLU A 318 9.61 14.94 -16.97
CA GLU A 318 9.18 15.78 -18.09
C GLU A 318 9.26 17.27 -17.75
N ASN A 319 8.86 17.69 -16.55
CA ASN A 319 8.95 19.09 -16.14
C ASN A 319 10.39 19.60 -16.08
N LEU A 320 11.34 18.77 -15.62
CA LEU A 320 12.77 19.11 -15.62
C LEU A 320 13.32 19.22 -17.05
N VAL A 321 12.89 18.31 -17.93
CA VAL A 321 13.26 18.33 -19.35
C VAL A 321 12.69 19.56 -20.06
N ASP A 322 11.45 19.95 -19.75
CA ASP A 322 10.82 21.17 -20.27
C ASP A 322 11.65 22.41 -19.88
N SER A 323 12.05 22.51 -18.60
CA SER A 323 12.90 23.62 -18.13
C SER A 323 14.28 23.66 -18.80
N ASP A 324 14.90 22.51 -19.06
CA ASP A 324 16.18 22.44 -19.77
C ASP A 324 16.01 22.86 -21.24
N GLY A 325 14.88 22.47 -21.85
CA GLY A 325 14.51 22.83 -23.22
C GLY A 325 14.32 24.34 -23.39
N ASP A 326 13.65 24.99 -22.45
CA ASP A 326 13.44 26.45 -22.46
C ASP A 326 14.79 27.20 -22.37
N LEU A 327 15.65 26.80 -21.43
CA LEU A 327 16.98 27.38 -21.23
C LEU A 327 17.87 27.22 -22.48
N LEU A 328 17.83 26.04 -23.12
CA LEU A 328 18.58 25.77 -24.35
C LEU A 328 18.04 26.60 -25.51
N SER A 329 16.72 26.69 -25.63
CA SER A 329 16.02 27.47 -26.66
C SER A 329 16.34 28.95 -26.57
N ASP A 330 16.36 29.52 -25.35
CA ASP A 330 16.75 30.90 -25.11
C ASP A 330 18.23 31.14 -25.46
N SER A 331 19.12 30.22 -25.07
CA SER A 331 20.55 30.31 -25.39
C SER A 331 20.80 30.33 -26.91
N LEU A 332 20.08 29.47 -27.65
CA LEU A 332 20.14 29.41 -29.12
C LEU A 332 19.53 30.66 -29.76
N ARG A 333 18.44 31.18 -29.19
CA ARG A 333 17.77 32.38 -29.69
C ARG A 333 18.62 33.63 -29.54
N GLU A 334 19.18 33.87 -28.35
CA GLU A 334 20.03 35.04 -28.07
C GLU A 334 21.31 35.08 -28.89
N GLN A 335 21.81 33.91 -29.29
CA GLN A 335 23.09 33.76 -29.98
C GLN A 335 22.88 33.33 -31.43
N LEU A 336 22.73 32.03 -31.69
CA LEU A 336 22.72 31.45 -33.04
C LEU A 336 21.64 32.07 -33.94
N LEU A 337 20.39 32.13 -33.48
CA LEU A 337 19.28 32.65 -34.28
C LEU A 337 19.44 34.15 -34.54
N THR A 338 19.83 34.91 -33.52
CA THR A 338 20.12 36.34 -33.66
C THR A 338 21.22 36.58 -34.69
N TRP A 339 22.27 35.75 -34.72
CA TRP A 339 23.35 35.88 -35.70
C TRP A 339 22.90 35.53 -37.11
N ILE A 340 22.11 34.47 -37.29
CA ILE A 340 21.55 34.07 -38.59
C ILE A 340 20.67 35.20 -39.15
N VAL A 341 19.77 35.74 -38.34
CA VAL A 341 18.87 36.83 -38.74
C VAL A 341 19.66 38.10 -39.06
N ASP A 342 20.62 38.49 -38.20
CA ASP A 342 21.46 39.67 -38.42
C ASP A 342 22.26 39.59 -39.74
N TYR A 343 22.66 38.39 -40.18
CA TYR A 343 23.41 38.21 -41.42
C TYR A 343 22.54 38.13 -42.69
N ASN A 344 21.33 37.57 -42.60
CA ASN A 344 20.52 37.24 -43.78
C ASN A 344 19.29 38.15 -43.94
N VAL A 345 18.64 38.52 -42.83
CA VAL A 345 17.39 39.30 -42.82
C VAL A 345 17.49 40.44 -41.79
N PRO A 346 18.34 41.45 -42.04
CA PRO A 346 18.57 42.51 -41.07
C PRO A 346 17.30 43.36 -40.85
N GLY A 347 16.82 43.42 -39.61
CA GLY A 347 15.65 44.19 -39.21
C GLY A 347 14.39 43.37 -38.95
N ALA A 348 14.39 42.07 -39.24
CA ALA A 348 13.38 41.14 -38.76
C ALA A 348 13.55 40.86 -37.26
N ALA A 349 12.46 40.53 -36.59
CA ALA A 349 12.48 40.05 -35.22
C ALA A 349 12.93 38.58 -35.17
N VAL A 350 13.67 38.23 -34.12
CA VAL A 350 14.32 36.91 -34.01
C VAL A 350 13.27 35.83 -33.71
N PRO A 351 13.18 34.78 -34.54
CA PRO A 351 12.22 33.69 -34.35
C PRO A 351 12.53 32.90 -33.08
N ARG A 352 11.56 32.11 -32.63
CA ARG A 352 11.70 31.21 -31.48
C ARG A 352 11.87 29.79 -31.97
N ILE A 353 12.82 29.07 -31.40
CA ILE A 353 12.90 27.62 -31.54
C ILE A 353 12.44 27.00 -30.24
N TRP A 354 11.68 25.93 -30.30
CA TRP A 354 11.28 25.17 -29.12
C TRP A 354 11.06 23.70 -29.49
N ARG A 355 11.22 22.82 -28.50
CA ARG A 355 10.97 21.37 -28.66
C ARG A 355 9.59 21.02 -28.12
N ILE A 356 8.74 20.48 -28.98
CA ILE A 356 7.34 20.19 -28.68
C ILE A 356 7.24 18.96 -27.79
N ARG A 357 6.48 19.11 -26.70
CA ARG A 357 6.06 17.98 -25.88
C ARG A 357 4.96 17.21 -26.61
N ALA A 358 5.18 15.92 -26.86
CA ALA A 358 4.15 15.04 -27.38
C ALA A 358 2.95 15.07 -26.42
N LYS A 359 1.75 15.36 -26.93
CA LYS A 359 0.54 15.36 -26.10
C LYS A 359 0.29 13.93 -25.60
N ASN A 360 0.33 13.73 -24.29
CA ASN A 360 -0.13 12.48 -23.69
C ASN A 360 -1.67 12.43 -23.80
N GLU A 361 -2.18 11.81 -24.86
CA GLU A 361 -3.62 11.75 -25.17
C GLU A 361 -4.44 11.13 -24.03
N THR A 362 -3.83 10.19 -23.31
CA THR A 362 -4.41 9.54 -22.13
C THR A 362 -4.62 10.50 -20.96
N ASP A 363 -3.63 11.37 -20.66
CA ASP A 363 -3.75 12.34 -19.56
C ASP A 363 -4.72 13.48 -19.91
N ALA A 364 -4.75 13.90 -21.18
CA ALA A 364 -5.75 14.84 -21.68
C ALA A 364 -7.16 14.24 -21.62
N ALA A 365 -7.33 12.95 -21.96
CA ALA A 365 -8.61 12.24 -21.83
C ALA A 365 -9.04 12.09 -20.37
N ASN A 366 -8.11 11.77 -19.47
CA ASN A 366 -8.39 11.68 -18.03
C ASN A 366 -8.75 13.03 -17.43
N THR A 367 -8.08 14.11 -17.83
CA THR A 367 -8.40 15.47 -17.39
C THR A 367 -9.74 15.94 -17.94
N ARG A 368 -10.07 15.63 -19.21
CA ARG A 368 -11.41 15.90 -19.77
C ARG A 368 -12.49 15.11 -19.03
N LYS A 369 -12.24 13.85 -18.71
CA LYS A 369 -13.15 13.01 -17.93
C LYS A 369 -13.33 13.55 -16.51
N ALA A 370 -12.26 13.92 -15.82
CA ALA A 370 -12.32 14.53 -14.50
C ALA A 370 -13.06 15.88 -14.51
N LYS A 371 -12.83 16.73 -15.52
CA LYS A 371 -13.60 17.97 -15.72
C LYS A 371 -15.08 17.70 -16.02
N ALA A 372 -15.39 16.67 -16.80
CA ALA A 372 -16.76 16.27 -17.10
C ALA A 372 -17.48 15.67 -15.88
N ASP A 373 -16.78 14.87 -15.08
CA ASP A 373 -17.31 14.28 -13.84
C ASP A 373 -17.50 15.37 -12.76
N ALA A 374 -16.56 16.33 -12.65
CA ALA A 374 -16.71 17.51 -11.81
C ALA A 374 -17.90 18.39 -12.25
N ALA A 375 -18.05 18.64 -13.56
CA ALA A 375 -19.20 19.38 -14.09
C ALA A 375 -20.53 18.67 -13.81
N LYS A 376 -20.59 17.33 -13.93
CA LYS A 376 -21.76 16.52 -13.54
C LYS A 376 -22.07 16.61 -12.05
N ASN A 377 -21.05 16.60 -11.19
CA ASN A 377 -21.24 16.72 -9.74
C ASN A 377 -21.74 18.12 -9.36
N VAL A 378 -21.24 19.17 -10.01
CA VAL A 378 -21.72 20.55 -9.83
C VAL A 378 -23.17 20.69 -10.33
N ASP A 379 -23.50 20.13 -11.49
CA ASP A 379 -24.87 20.15 -12.05
C ASP A 379 -25.87 19.36 -11.16
N ALA A 380 -25.45 18.21 -10.63
CA ALA A 380 -26.25 17.44 -9.69
C ALA A 380 -26.44 18.15 -8.33
N ALA A 381 -25.43 18.88 -7.87
CA ALA A 381 -25.52 19.70 -6.66
C ALA A 381 -26.44 20.92 -6.86
N LEU A 382 -26.31 21.62 -7.99
CA LEU A 382 -27.16 22.76 -8.35
C LEU A 382 -28.64 22.33 -8.49
N THR A 383 -28.89 21.18 -9.13
CA THR A 383 -30.23 20.60 -9.25
C THR A 383 -30.86 20.29 -7.89
N LYS A 384 -30.07 19.79 -6.92
CA LYS A 384 -30.53 19.54 -5.54
C LYS A 384 -30.88 20.84 -4.81
N VAL A 385 -30.05 21.89 -4.96
CA VAL A 385 -30.30 23.21 -4.37
C VAL A 385 -31.60 23.81 -4.91
N VAL A 386 -31.79 23.79 -6.24
CA VAL A 386 -33.00 24.31 -6.91
C VAL A 386 -34.24 23.48 -6.56
N SER A 387 -34.13 22.15 -6.45
CA SER A 387 -35.26 21.33 -5.98
C SER A 387 -35.62 21.57 -4.51
N SER A 388 -34.65 21.97 -3.68
CA SER A 388 -34.86 22.26 -2.26
C SER A 388 -35.48 23.65 -2.03
N SER A 389 -35.24 24.59 -2.95
CA SER A 389 -35.86 25.92 -2.91
C SER A 389 -37.35 25.90 -3.29
N ALA A 390 -37.87 24.80 -3.83
CA ALA A 390 -39.29 24.59 -4.09
C ALA A 390 -40.18 24.60 -2.83
N ARG A 391 -39.57 24.62 -1.64
CA ARG A 391 -40.27 24.71 -0.34
C ARG A 391 -40.67 26.13 0.04
N PHE A 392 -40.15 27.14 -0.68
CA PHE A 392 -40.48 28.54 -0.45
C PHE A 392 -41.60 28.97 -1.41
N ASP A 393 -42.67 29.52 -0.85
CA ASP A 393 -43.85 29.96 -1.61
C ASP A 393 -43.62 31.29 -2.35
N ASN A 394 -42.67 32.10 -1.89
CA ASN A 394 -42.29 33.39 -2.46
C ASN A 394 -41.01 33.28 -3.31
N ASP A 395 -41.02 33.88 -4.50
CA ASP A 395 -39.90 33.88 -5.45
C ASP A 395 -38.66 34.60 -4.92
N ASP A 396 -38.84 35.65 -4.12
CA ASP A 396 -37.74 36.42 -3.54
C ASP A 396 -36.97 35.59 -2.49
N ASP A 397 -37.68 34.84 -1.65
CA ASP A 397 -37.09 33.97 -0.63
C ASP A 397 -36.39 32.74 -1.27
N ALA A 398 -36.98 32.20 -2.34
CA ALA A 398 -36.38 31.12 -3.12
C ALA A 398 -35.09 31.56 -3.83
N ARG A 399 -35.06 32.80 -4.32
CA ARG A 399 -33.89 33.43 -4.94
C ARG A 399 -32.77 33.59 -3.92
N GLU A 400 -33.07 34.18 -2.76
CA GLU A 400 -32.10 34.37 -1.68
C GLU A 400 -31.49 33.04 -1.25
N TYR A 401 -32.31 31.99 -1.12
CA TYR A 401 -31.85 30.64 -0.81
C TYR A 401 -30.93 30.06 -1.89
N ILE A 402 -31.28 30.16 -3.18
CA ILE A 402 -30.43 29.65 -4.27
C ILE A 402 -29.08 30.38 -4.30
N THR A 403 -29.10 31.70 -4.12
CA THR A 403 -27.89 32.55 -4.14
C THR A 403 -27.04 32.45 -2.89
N SER A 404 -27.55 31.85 -1.82
CA SER A 404 -26.78 31.64 -0.57
C SER A 404 -25.71 30.57 -0.69
N PHE A 405 -25.72 29.79 -1.78
CA PHE A 405 -24.71 28.76 -2.05
C PHE A 405 -23.65 29.29 -3.01
N GLU A 406 -22.38 29.13 -2.63
CA GLU A 406 -21.19 29.51 -3.41
C GLU A 406 -21.16 28.91 -4.83
N LEU A 407 -21.97 27.88 -5.10
CA LEU A 407 -22.14 27.30 -6.44
C LEU A 407 -22.78 28.26 -7.47
N THR A 408 -23.39 29.35 -7.03
CA THR A 408 -24.16 30.27 -7.89
C THR A 408 -23.45 31.62 -8.15
N ASP A 409 -22.32 31.88 -7.49
CA ASP A 409 -21.57 33.15 -7.54
C ASP A 409 -21.08 33.55 -8.94
N GLY A 410 -21.03 32.59 -9.88
CA GLY A 410 -20.66 32.80 -11.27
C GLY A 410 -21.81 32.83 -12.28
N LEU A 411 -23.07 32.67 -11.83
CA LEU A 411 -24.24 32.62 -12.70
C LEU A 411 -24.79 34.02 -12.95
N SER A 412 -25.20 34.31 -14.20
CA SER A 412 -25.83 35.58 -14.51
C SER A 412 -27.23 35.69 -13.87
N GLU A 413 -27.65 36.90 -13.51
CA GLU A 413 -28.97 37.19 -12.94
C GLU A 413 -30.13 36.53 -13.70
N ARG A 414 -30.07 36.54 -15.03
CA ARG A 414 -31.08 35.90 -15.90
C ARG A 414 -31.18 34.39 -15.70
N VAL A 415 -30.07 33.73 -15.41
CA VAL A 415 -30.02 32.28 -15.17
C VAL A 415 -30.54 31.97 -13.76
N ILE A 416 -30.23 32.82 -12.78
CA ILE A 416 -30.77 32.71 -11.42
C ILE A 416 -32.29 32.85 -11.43
N ASP A 417 -32.83 33.85 -12.15
CA ASP A 417 -34.27 34.03 -12.32
C ASP A 417 -34.94 32.82 -13.01
N GLN A 418 -34.27 32.20 -13.98
CA GLN A 418 -34.76 30.97 -14.63
C GLN A 418 -34.75 29.76 -13.69
N LEU A 419 -33.71 29.61 -12.86
CA LEU A 419 -33.64 28.54 -11.86
C LEU A 419 -34.76 28.68 -10.82
N VAL A 420 -35.01 29.91 -10.35
CA VAL A 420 -36.15 30.23 -9.47
C VAL A 420 -37.48 29.90 -10.14
N ALA A 421 -37.66 30.25 -11.43
CA ALA A 421 -38.91 29.96 -12.16
C ALA A 421 -39.14 28.46 -12.41
N THR A 422 -38.08 27.67 -12.59
CA THR A 422 -38.16 26.21 -12.84
C THR A 422 -38.26 25.36 -11.57
N ARG A 423 -38.20 25.97 -10.38
CA ARG A 423 -38.22 25.27 -9.07
C ARG A 423 -39.43 24.34 -8.89
N SER A 424 -40.56 24.66 -9.52
CA SER A 424 -41.83 23.94 -9.39
C SER A 424 -42.12 22.96 -10.55
N ASN A 425 -41.28 22.92 -11.60
CA ASN A 425 -41.47 22.01 -12.72
C ASN A 425 -40.12 21.67 -13.38
N PRO A 426 -39.52 20.49 -13.11
CA PRO A 426 -38.24 20.13 -13.71
C PRO A 426 -38.39 19.95 -15.23
N LEU A 427 -37.43 20.50 -15.99
CA LEU A 427 -37.33 20.30 -17.44
C LEU A 427 -37.32 18.78 -17.76
N PRO A 428 -37.96 18.34 -18.87
CA PRO A 428 -37.94 16.94 -19.27
C PRO A 428 -36.50 16.51 -19.54
N SER A 429 -36.06 15.48 -18.82
CA SER A 429 -34.80 14.80 -19.10
C SER A 429 -34.80 14.33 -20.55
N GLN A 430 -33.80 14.74 -21.34
CA GLN A 430 -33.55 14.10 -22.62
C GLN A 430 -33.38 12.59 -22.38
N ASP A 431 -34.15 11.80 -23.13
CA ASP A 431 -34.28 10.37 -22.93
C ASP A 431 -32.91 9.65 -22.84
N PRO A 432 -32.79 8.64 -21.98
CA PRO A 432 -31.62 7.77 -21.99
C PRO A 432 -31.53 7.06 -23.34
N ILE A 433 -30.28 6.96 -23.82
CA ILE A 433 -29.87 6.17 -24.98
C ILE A 433 -30.67 4.87 -25.03
N VAL A 434 -31.49 4.73 -26.07
CA VAL A 434 -32.20 3.48 -26.40
C VAL A 434 -31.15 2.39 -26.57
N LEU A 435 -31.12 1.44 -25.64
CA LEU A 435 -30.39 0.19 -25.79
C LEU A 435 -31.07 -0.65 -26.85
N ASP A 436 -30.30 -1.04 -27.86
CA ASP A 436 -30.67 -1.98 -28.91
C ASP A 436 -31.28 -3.28 -28.31
N PRO A 437 -32.56 -3.61 -28.59
CA PRO A 437 -33.22 -4.80 -28.05
C PRO A 437 -32.70 -6.13 -28.62
N ALA A 438 -31.65 -6.11 -29.45
CA ALA A 438 -31.09 -7.29 -30.11
C ALA A 438 -29.89 -7.96 -29.41
N GLN A 439 -29.54 -7.61 -28.17
CA GLN A 439 -28.57 -8.42 -27.40
C GLN A 439 -29.26 -9.56 -26.64
N PRO A 440 -28.75 -10.81 -26.74
CA PRO A 440 -29.41 -11.96 -26.15
C PRO A 440 -29.49 -11.81 -24.63
N ARG A 441 -30.66 -12.17 -24.06
CA ARG A 441 -30.89 -12.31 -22.62
C ARG A 441 -29.76 -13.15 -22.02
N ASP A 442 -28.89 -12.50 -21.25
CA ASP A 442 -27.77 -13.14 -20.55
C ASP A 442 -28.33 -14.19 -19.57
N PRO A 443 -27.88 -15.47 -19.61
CA PRO A 443 -28.40 -16.51 -18.73
C PRO A 443 -28.08 -16.21 -17.25
N GLU A 444 -28.99 -16.63 -16.37
CA GLU A 444 -29.02 -16.31 -14.94
C GLU A 444 -27.76 -16.73 -14.17
N PHE A 445 -27.40 -15.94 -13.15
CA PHE A 445 -26.27 -16.16 -12.21
C PHE A 445 -26.27 -17.51 -11.47
N SER A 446 -27.30 -18.33 -11.62
CA SER A 446 -27.48 -19.60 -10.91
C SER A 446 -27.46 -20.85 -11.79
N ASP A 447 -27.44 -20.75 -13.13
CA ASP A 447 -27.55 -21.96 -13.94
C ASP A 447 -26.22 -22.75 -14.01
N SER A 448 -26.34 -24.06 -13.90
CA SER A 448 -25.31 -25.07 -14.18
C SER A 448 -24.75 -24.97 -15.62
N SER A 449 -25.49 -24.31 -16.51
CA SER A 449 -25.15 -24.07 -17.91
C SER A 449 -24.20 -22.88 -18.16
N ASP A 450 -23.80 -22.13 -17.13
CA ASP A 450 -22.96 -20.93 -17.26
C ASP A 450 -21.70 -21.22 -18.11
N PRO A 451 -21.54 -20.58 -19.29
CA PRO A 451 -20.38 -20.76 -20.16
C PRO A 451 -19.05 -20.44 -19.46
N LEU A 452 -19.07 -19.60 -18.42
CA LEU A 452 -17.88 -19.20 -17.68
C LEU A 452 -17.41 -20.27 -16.69
N LYS A 453 -18.30 -21.15 -16.19
CA LYS A 453 -17.90 -22.34 -15.41
C LYS A 453 -17.05 -23.33 -16.22
N LYS A 454 -17.05 -23.21 -17.56
CA LYS A 454 -16.34 -24.10 -18.50
C LYS A 454 -15.06 -23.51 -19.09
N LYS A 455 -14.68 -22.27 -18.76
CA LYS A 455 -13.45 -21.69 -19.28
C LYS A 455 -12.24 -22.21 -18.50
N ALA A 456 -11.40 -22.98 -19.17
CA ALA A 456 -10.14 -23.49 -18.65
C ALA A 456 -8.98 -22.53 -18.96
N LEU A 457 -7.89 -22.65 -18.19
CA LEU A 457 -6.60 -22.04 -18.50
C LEU A 457 -6.11 -22.53 -19.86
N SER A 458 -5.55 -21.62 -20.65
CA SER A 458 -4.88 -22.00 -21.90
C SER A 458 -3.50 -22.59 -21.61
N HIS A 459 -2.98 -23.42 -22.52
CA HIS A 459 -1.68 -24.07 -22.34
C HIS A 459 -0.56 -23.04 -22.11
N VAL A 460 0.26 -23.28 -21.09
CA VAL A 460 1.45 -22.47 -20.78
C VAL A 460 2.65 -23.41 -20.70
N CYS A 461 3.68 -23.12 -21.49
CA CYS A 461 4.94 -23.85 -21.46
C CYS A 461 5.77 -23.38 -20.25
N LEU A 462 6.14 -24.32 -19.37
CA LEU A 462 6.94 -24.04 -18.17
C LEU A 462 8.43 -23.77 -18.47
N ALA A 463 8.87 -23.90 -19.73
CA ALA A 463 10.26 -23.79 -20.16
C ALA A 463 10.61 -22.44 -20.82
N GLU A 464 9.69 -21.47 -20.85
CA GLU A 464 9.87 -20.18 -21.52
C GLU A 464 10.23 -19.05 -20.54
N ASP A 465 11.07 -18.10 -20.99
CA ASP A 465 11.76 -17.09 -20.17
C ASP A 465 10.84 -16.08 -19.44
N GLU A 466 9.60 -15.86 -19.93
CA GLU A 466 8.60 -15.10 -19.19
C GLU A 466 7.95 -16.02 -18.14
N GLY A 467 8.30 -15.81 -16.87
CA GLY A 467 7.85 -16.63 -15.73
C GLY A 467 6.41 -17.13 -15.87
N SER A 468 6.26 -18.46 -15.94
CA SER A 468 4.99 -19.15 -16.21
C SER A 468 3.85 -18.73 -15.29
N VAL A 469 4.17 -18.35 -14.05
CA VAL A 469 3.17 -17.88 -13.07
C VAL A 469 2.67 -16.47 -13.36
N ALA A 470 3.48 -15.56 -13.91
CA ALA A 470 3.00 -14.24 -14.31
C ALA A 470 1.96 -14.33 -15.45
N ARG A 471 2.18 -15.24 -16.40
CA ARG A 471 1.23 -15.49 -17.51
C ARG A 471 -0.04 -16.18 -17.04
N ILE A 472 0.06 -17.16 -16.15
CA ILE A 472 -1.13 -17.83 -15.60
C ILE A 472 -1.91 -16.89 -14.67
N ALA A 473 -1.24 -16.08 -13.84
CA ALA A 473 -1.87 -15.02 -13.06
C ALA A 473 -2.57 -13.99 -13.97
N GLY A 474 -1.95 -13.65 -15.11
CA GLY A 474 -2.57 -12.82 -16.15
C GLY A 474 -3.84 -13.46 -16.74
N GLN A 475 -3.81 -14.76 -17.06
CA GLN A 475 -4.99 -15.51 -17.54
C GLN A 475 -6.10 -15.57 -16.49
N LEU A 476 -5.76 -15.81 -15.23
CA LEU A 476 -6.71 -15.85 -14.11
C LEU A 476 -7.35 -14.48 -13.86
N ALA A 477 -6.57 -13.40 -13.89
CA ALA A 477 -7.09 -12.04 -13.80
C ALA A 477 -8.04 -11.73 -14.97
N ALA A 478 -7.69 -12.15 -16.19
CA ALA A 478 -8.55 -12.00 -17.37
C ALA A 478 -9.84 -12.83 -17.27
N LEU A 479 -9.78 -14.04 -16.72
CA LEU A 479 -10.94 -14.92 -16.50
C LEU A 479 -11.85 -14.41 -15.37
N SER A 480 -11.28 -13.84 -14.30
CA SER A 480 -12.04 -13.31 -13.15
C SER A 480 -12.71 -11.96 -13.43
N ARG A 481 -12.14 -11.13 -14.32
CA ARG A 481 -12.61 -9.76 -14.58
C ARG A 481 -14.08 -9.69 -15.04
N PRO A 482 -14.54 -10.50 -16.03
CA PRO A 482 -15.95 -10.50 -16.45
C PRO A 482 -16.94 -10.86 -15.32
N HIS A 483 -16.54 -11.72 -14.37
CA HIS A 483 -17.39 -12.08 -13.22
C HIS A 483 -17.63 -10.86 -12.31
N VAL A 484 -16.59 -10.10 -12.01
CA VAL A 484 -16.67 -8.91 -11.15
C VAL A 484 -17.45 -7.79 -11.84
N GLU A 485 -17.18 -7.54 -13.13
CA GLU A 485 -17.88 -6.51 -13.90
C GLU A 485 -19.38 -6.81 -14.04
N ARG A 486 -19.77 -8.08 -14.27
CA ARG A 486 -21.18 -8.50 -14.32
C ARG A 486 -21.90 -8.29 -12.98
N ARG A 487 -21.23 -8.62 -11.86
CA ARG A 487 -21.75 -8.40 -10.51
C ARG A 487 -21.96 -6.91 -10.21
N LEU A 488 -20.96 -6.07 -10.48
CA LEU A 488 -21.06 -4.63 -10.27
C LEU A 488 -22.15 -4.00 -11.14
N ARG A 489 -22.32 -4.49 -12.37
CA ARG A 489 -23.41 -4.05 -13.25
C ARG A 489 -24.78 -4.40 -12.66
N ALA A 490 -24.98 -5.63 -12.20
CA ALA A 490 -26.23 -6.07 -11.59
C ALA A 490 -26.58 -5.28 -10.32
N ILE A 491 -25.59 -4.97 -9.47
CA ILE A 491 -25.79 -4.11 -8.29
C ILE A 491 -26.17 -2.69 -8.70
N ARG A 492 -25.46 -2.09 -9.67
CA ARG A 492 -25.80 -0.75 -10.17
C ARG A 492 -27.20 -0.69 -10.75
N THR A 493 -27.61 -1.69 -11.54
CA THR A 493 -28.97 -1.81 -12.05
C THR A 493 -29.98 -1.91 -10.91
N ALA A 494 -29.70 -2.72 -9.89
CA ALA A 494 -30.58 -2.85 -8.72
C ALA A 494 -30.72 -1.55 -7.90
N VAL A 495 -29.66 -0.74 -7.82
CA VAL A 495 -29.60 0.52 -7.04
C VAL A 495 -30.15 1.72 -7.81
N ASN A 496 -30.12 1.71 -9.15
CA ASN A 496 -30.61 2.80 -9.99
C ASN A 496 -32.16 2.88 -10.09
N GLU A 497 -32.88 2.07 -9.32
CA GLU A 497 -34.34 2.14 -9.24
C GLU A 497 -34.81 3.31 -8.36
N ALA A 498 -35.89 3.98 -8.75
CA ALA A 498 -36.40 5.16 -8.05
C ALA A 498 -37.09 4.84 -6.71
N ASP A 499 -37.64 3.63 -6.55
CA ASP A 499 -38.31 3.18 -5.32
C ASP A 499 -37.31 2.49 -4.38
N PRO A 500 -37.03 3.05 -3.18
CA PRO A 500 -36.13 2.44 -2.20
C PRO A 500 -36.56 1.03 -1.76
N ALA A 501 -37.87 0.74 -1.73
CA ALA A 501 -38.36 -0.60 -1.40
C ALA A 501 -38.05 -1.60 -2.52
N GLN A 502 -38.12 -1.16 -3.78
CA GLN A 502 -37.76 -1.97 -4.94
C GLN A 502 -36.24 -2.18 -5.03
N VAL A 503 -35.43 -1.17 -4.73
CA VAL A 503 -33.96 -1.31 -4.61
C VAL A 503 -33.63 -2.43 -3.63
N MET A 504 -34.23 -2.39 -2.44
CA MET A 504 -34.00 -3.40 -1.40
C MET A 504 -34.49 -4.80 -1.80
N ARG A 505 -35.62 -4.92 -2.50
CA ARG A 505 -36.08 -6.20 -3.08
C ARG A 505 -35.11 -6.73 -4.13
N ASN A 506 -34.63 -5.87 -5.02
CA ASN A 506 -33.69 -6.25 -6.08
C ASN A 506 -32.34 -6.70 -5.49
N LEU A 507 -31.84 -5.99 -4.47
CA LEU A 507 -30.60 -6.35 -3.78
C LEU A 507 -30.73 -7.68 -3.02
N LEU A 508 -31.85 -7.93 -2.33
CA LEU A 508 -32.07 -9.20 -1.63
C LEU A 508 -32.26 -10.37 -2.61
N ALA A 509 -32.96 -10.16 -3.73
CA ALA A 509 -33.07 -11.15 -4.80
C ALA A 509 -31.72 -11.47 -5.44
N LEU A 510 -30.87 -10.46 -5.60
CA LEU A 510 -29.52 -10.59 -6.13
C LEU A 510 -28.61 -11.35 -5.15
N ALA A 511 -28.63 -10.99 -3.87
CA ALA A 511 -27.86 -11.66 -2.81
C ALA A 511 -28.20 -13.16 -2.67
N ALA A 512 -29.48 -13.52 -2.87
CA ALA A 512 -29.94 -14.91 -2.84
C ALA A 512 -29.33 -15.80 -3.93
N ARG A 513 -28.89 -15.22 -5.06
CA ARG A 513 -28.36 -15.93 -6.22
C ARG A 513 -26.83 -15.95 -6.26
N TRP A 514 -26.16 -15.33 -5.30
CA TRP A 514 -24.70 -15.18 -5.31
C TRP A 514 -24.00 -16.42 -4.79
N THR A 515 -23.07 -16.95 -5.60
CA THR A 515 -22.13 -17.98 -5.17
C THR A 515 -20.68 -17.58 -5.46
N PRO A 516 -19.73 -17.94 -4.57
CA PRO A 516 -18.31 -17.70 -4.80
C PRO A 516 -17.69 -18.74 -5.73
N ASP A 517 -18.38 -19.82 -6.09
CA ASP A 517 -17.81 -21.05 -6.66
C ASP A 517 -16.94 -20.84 -7.90
N ALA A 518 -17.41 -20.06 -8.88
CA ALA A 518 -16.64 -19.81 -10.10
C ALA A 518 -15.32 -19.09 -9.80
N GLN A 519 -15.35 -18.13 -8.87
CA GLN A 519 -14.17 -17.38 -8.45
C GLN A 519 -13.26 -18.22 -7.53
N ALA A 520 -13.85 -19.01 -6.64
CA ALA A 520 -13.12 -19.89 -5.74
C ALA A 520 -12.38 -21.00 -6.50
N ARG A 521 -12.96 -21.56 -7.57
CA ARG A 521 -12.28 -22.51 -8.46
C ARG A 521 -11.07 -21.89 -9.13
N LEU A 522 -11.23 -20.70 -9.74
CA LEU A 522 -10.11 -19.97 -10.37
C LEU A 522 -8.98 -19.66 -9.37
N ILE A 523 -9.32 -19.25 -8.15
CA ILE A 523 -8.33 -19.01 -7.08
C ILE A 523 -7.67 -20.31 -6.64
N GLY A 524 -8.43 -21.40 -6.51
CA GLY A 524 -7.90 -22.72 -6.17
C GLY A 524 -6.87 -23.21 -7.19
N ASP A 525 -7.18 -23.12 -8.48
CA ASP A 525 -6.26 -23.49 -9.56
C ASP A 525 -4.97 -22.66 -9.52
N ALA A 526 -5.08 -21.38 -9.17
CA ALA A 526 -3.94 -20.48 -8.99
C ALA A 526 -3.01 -20.91 -7.85
N LEU A 527 -3.61 -21.27 -6.71
CA LEU A 527 -2.88 -21.65 -5.50
C LEU A 527 -2.17 -23.00 -5.68
N GLU A 528 -2.79 -23.96 -6.36
CA GLU A 528 -2.17 -25.24 -6.68
C GLU A 528 -0.94 -25.05 -7.58
N LEU A 529 -1.03 -24.23 -8.63
CA LEU A 529 0.11 -23.93 -9.48
C LEU A 529 1.23 -23.20 -8.73
N ALA A 530 0.91 -22.20 -7.93
CA ALA A 530 1.89 -21.48 -7.11
C ALA A 530 2.60 -22.43 -6.14
N ALA A 531 1.89 -23.43 -5.60
CA ALA A 531 2.48 -24.48 -4.79
C ALA A 531 3.47 -25.36 -5.59
N TRP A 532 3.18 -25.67 -6.86
CA TRP A 532 4.12 -26.41 -7.72
C TRP A 532 5.38 -25.61 -8.05
N GLU A 533 5.27 -24.34 -8.40
CA GLU A 533 6.44 -23.48 -8.65
C GLU A 533 7.27 -23.28 -7.37
N GLY A 534 6.61 -23.07 -6.22
CA GLY A 534 7.31 -22.97 -4.93
C GLY A 534 8.08 -24.25 -4.57
N ARG A 535 7.53 -25.43 -4.87
CA ARG A 535 8.25 -26.70 -4.71
C ARG A 535 9.45 -26.80 -5.64
N ASP A 536 9.30 -26.43 -6.92
CA ASP A 536 10.39 -26.44 -7.91
C ASP A 536 11.51 -25.46 -7.55
N ALA A 537 11.17 -24.25 -7.09
CA ALA A 537 12.12 -23.27 -6.59
C ALA A 537 12.97 -23.81 -5.43
N VAL A 538 12.35 -24.52 -4.48
CA VAL A 538 13.07 -25.20 -3.38
C VAL A 538 14.05 -26.25 -3.89
N PHE A 539 13.73 -26.98 -4.97
CA PHE A 539 14.65 -27.95 -5.57
C PHE A 539 15.81 -27.31 -6.33
N ARG A 540 15.58 -26.19 -7.03
CA ARG A 540 16.65 -25.42 -7.69
C ARG A 540 17.58 -24.75 -6.68
N ASP A 541 17.03 -24.27 -5.58
CA ASP A 541 17.81 -23.62 -4.52
C ASP A 541 18.55 -24.60 -3.61
N ALA A 542 18.18 -25.89 -3.60
CA ALA A 542 18.89 -26.93 -2.86
C ALA A 542 20.26 -27.30 -3.45
N GLU A 543 20.55 -26.91 -4.70
CA GLU A 543 21.85 -27.15 -5.34
C GLU A 543 22.93 -26.11 -4.93
N GLY A 544 22.55 -25.01 -4.27
CA GLY A 544 23.48 -24.00 -3.74
C GLY A 544 23.50 -23.95 -2.22
N THR A 545 24.68 -23.92 -1.60
CA THR A 545 24.87 -23.77 -0.13
C THR A 545 24.52 -22.37 0.39
N GLY A 546 23.45 -21.74 -0.10
CA GLY A 546 23.13 -20.33 0.08
C GLY A 546 21.70 -20.06 0.59
N PHE A 547 21.12 -20.94 1.41
CA PHE A 547 19.70 -20.84 1.83
C PHE A 547 19.33 -19.59 2.67
N ALA A 548 20.29 -18.75 3.07
CA ALA A 548 19.98 -17.50 3.78
C ALA A 548 21.13 -16.50 3.66
N THR A 549 21.03 -15.49 2.78
CA THR A 549 22.01 -14.39 2.80
C THR A 549 21.47 -12.97 2.65
N GLU A 550 20.16 -12.76 2.51
CA GLU A 550 19.58 -11.41 2.61
C GLU A 550 18.24 -11.44 3.35
N VAL A 551 18.26 -11.10 4.64
CA VAL A 551 17.04 -10.81 5.41
C VAL A 551 16.79 -9.31 5.33
N SER A 552 16.20 -8.86 4.21
CA SER A 552 15.48 -7.58 4.22
C SER A 552 14.30 -7.71 5.18
N GLY A 553 14.01 -6.70 6.00
CA GLY A 553 12.89 -6.72 6.95
C GLY A 553 11.56 -6.93 6.21
N GLN A 554 11.16 -8.20 6.05
CA GLN A 554 9.89 -8.53 5.43
C GLN A 554 8.77 -8.06 6.37
N PRO A 555 7.72 -7.43 5.83
CA PRO A 555 6.54 -7.13 6.62
C PRO A 555 6.02 -8.45 7.21
N PHE A 556 5.75 -8.46 8.51
CA PHE A 556 5.24 -9.66 9.16
C PHE A 556 3.77 -9.86 8.77
N GLN A 557 3.55 -10.58 7.68
CA GLN A 557 2.25 -10.64 7.01
C GLN A 557 1.15 -11.18 7.93
N GLU A 558 1.44 -12.19 8.75
CA GLU A 558 0.47 -12.77 9.67
C GLU A 558 0.02 -11.76 10.75
N GLN A 559 0.91 -10.87 11.19
CA GLN A 559 0.58 -9.76 12.08
C GLN A 559 -0.30 -8.72 11.37
N ILE A 560 0.05 -8.35 10.14
CA ILE A 560 -0.67 -7.35 9.34
C ILE A 560 -2.08 -7.83 9.02
N ASP A 561 -2.21 -9.07 8.56
CA ASP A 561 -3.50 -9.72 8.29
C ASP A 561 -4.36 -9.73 9.55
N PHE A 562 -3.75 -10.09 10.69
CA PHE A 562 -4.44 -10.11 11.97
C PHE A 562 -4.98 -8.73 12.39
N LEU A 563 -4.25 -7.65 12.14
CA LEU A 563 -4.73 -6.31 12.48
C LEU A 563 -5.79 -5.80 11.48
N ARG A 564 -5.57 -6.01 10.17
CA ARG A 564 -6.47 -5.50 9.11
C ARG A 564 -7.86 -6.12 9.17
N GLN A 565 -7.95 -7.40 9.54
CA GLN A 565 -9.22 -8.12 9.65
C GLN A 565 -10.05 -7.76 10.89
N LYS A 566 -9.49 -7.08 11.90
CA LYS A 566 -10.25 -6.67 13.09
C LYS A 566 -11.38 -5.70 12.70
N ARG A 567 -12.56 -5.91 13.24
CA ARG A 567 -13.71 -5.01 13.12
C ARG A 567 -13.57 -3.89 14.14
N ILE A 568 -13.91 -2.67 13.77
CA ILE A 568 -13.90 -1.54 14.72
C ILE A 568 -15.09 -1.65 15.68
N ALA A 569 -14.87 -1.29 16.94
CA ALA A 569 -15.96 -1.19 17.92
C ALA A 569 -15.70 -0.05 18.92
N PRO A 570 -16.73 0.74 19.28
CA PRO A 570 -16.60 1.76 20.30
C PRO A 570 -16.43 1.13 21.68
N SER A 571 -15.70 1.80 22.58
CA SER A 571 -15.51 1.36 23.97
C SER A 571 -15.30 2.55 24.91
N LYS A 572 -15.83 2.49 26.14
CA LYS A 572 -15.58 3.50 27.19
C LYS A 572 -14.32 3.16 27.98
N VAL A 573 -14.15 1.89 28.32
CA VAL A 573 -12.94 1.36 28.96
C VAL A 573 -12.46 0.12 28.20
N TRP A 574 -11.18 -0.22 28.35
CA TRP A 574 -10.60 -1.36 27.66
C TRP A 574 -11.30 -2.67 28.00
N THR A 575 -11.70 -2.84 29.26
CA THR A 575 -12.39 -4.03 29.79
C THR A 575 -13.86 -4.15 29.35
N ASP A 576 -14.39 -3.20 28.57
CA ASP A 576 -15.68 -3.38 27.87
C ASP A 576 -15.59 -4.49 26.80
N THR A 577 -14.37 -4.86 26.42
CA THR A 577 -14.04 -5.99 25.56
C THR A 577 -13.06 -6.85 26.33
N LEU A 578 -13.22 -8.17 26.33
CA LEU A 578 -12.33 -9.08 27.08
C LEU A 578 -11.86 -10.23 26.20
N ARG A 579 -10.67 -10.76 26.47
CA ARG A 579 -10.18 -12.04 25.93
C ARG A 579 -10.32 -12.14 24.40
N GLY A 580 -10.94 -13.20 23.90
CA GLY A 580 -11.15 -13.47 22.48
C GLY A 580 -11.89 -12.38 21.70
N HIS A 581 -12.59 -11.46 22.36
CA HIS A 581 -13.16 -10.30 21.66
C HIS A 581 -12.09 -9.34 21.16
N HIS A 582 -10.96 -9.19 21.88
CA HIS A 582 -9.83 -8.38 21.40
C HIS A 582 -9.15 -8.97 20.17
N ASP A 583 -9.31 -10.27 19.88
CA ASP A 583 -8.82 -10.88 18.64
C ASP A 583 -9.60 -10.41 17.41
N ARG A 584 -10.87 -10.00 17.58
CA ARG A 584 -11.72 -9.57 16.47
C ARG A 584 -12.11 -8.11 16.48
N LYS A 585 -12.07 -7.45 17.63
CA LYS A 585 -12.41 -6.04 17.76
C LYS A 585 -11.15 -5.19 17.89
N PHE A 586 -11.06 -4.15 17.07
CA PHE A 586 -10.17 -3.02 17.28
C PHE A 586 -10.91 -2.00 18.13
N VAL A 587 -10.41 -1.77 19.34
CA VAL A 587 -11.02 -0.87 20.33
C VAL A 587 -9.97 0.11 20.83
N VAL A 588 -10.41 1.35 21.08
CA VAL A 588 -9.62 2.38 21.75
C VAL A 588 -10.43 2.88 22.94
N ALA A 589 -9.94 2.67 24.16
CA ALA A 589 -10.69 2.98 25.38
C ALA A 589 -11.09 4.47 25.43
N GLY A 590 -12.37 4.81 25.56
CA GLY A 590 -12.84 6.19 25.57
C GLY A 590 -13.09 6.78 24.18
N ALA A 591 -12.82 6.03 23.10
CA ALA A 591 -13.29 6.36 21.76
C ALA A 591 -14.66 5.68 21.55
N THR A 592 -15.73 6.47 21.70
CA THR A 592 -17.11 6.02 21.56
C THR A 592 -17.69 6.26 20.15
N ASP A 593 -16.99 7.03 19.31
CA ASP A 593 -17.36 7.28 17.92
C ASP A 593 -16.69 6.25 16.99
N LEU A 594 -17.47 5.66 16.08
CA LEU A 594 -16.99 4.63 15.16
C LEU A 594 -16.01 5.17 14.11
N ALA A 595 -16.23 6.40 13.60
CA ALA A 595 -15.34 7.05 12.64
C ALA A 595 -13.99 7.40 13.28
N LEU A 596 -13.99 7.80 14.56
CA LEU A 596 -12.77 8.00 15.34
C LEU A 596 -11.97 6.70 15.49
N VAL A 597 -12.63 5.59 15.83
CA VAL A 597 -11.98 4.27 15.97
C VAL A 597 -11.47 3.76 14.62
N GLU A 598 -12.17 4.03 13.52
CA GLU A 598 -11.74 3.71 12.16
C GLU A 598 -10.46 4.44 11.76
N ASP A 599 -10.41 5.74 11.99
CA ASP A 599 -9.22 6.55 11.69
C ASP A 599 -8.00 6.07 12.52
N PHE A 600 -8.19 5.73 13.81
CA PHE A 600 -7.13 5.14 14.61
C PHE A 600 -6.68 3.77 14.10
N LYS A 601 -7.61 2.90 13.69
CA LYS A 601 -7.27 1.60 13.11
C LYS A 601 -6.43 1.77 11.86
N ASN A 602 -6.81 2.71 10.99
CA ASN A 602 -6.08 2.99 9.76
C ASN A 602 -4.68 3.54 10.04
N ALA A 603 -4.54 4.47 10.99
CA ALA A 603 -3.24 5.00 11.39
C ALA A 603 -2.31 3.91 11.96
N VAL A 604 -2.82 3.02 12.83
CA VAL A 604 -2.02 1.88 13.33
C VAL A 604 -1.68 0.90 12.20
N ALA A 605 -2.62 0.63 11.29
CA ALA A 605 -2.41 -0.28 10.16
C ALA A 605 -1.45 0.27 9.09
N GLN A 606 -1.23 1.59 9.02
CA GLN A 606 -0.18 2.19 8.20
C GLN A 606 1.17 2.17 8.92
N ALA A 607 1.19 2.46 10.23
CA ALA A 607 2.40 2.51 11.02
C ALA A 607 3.02 1.12 11.27
N ILE A 608 2.26 0.02 11.15
CA ILE A 608 2.76 -1.35 11.32
C ILE A 608 3.67 -1.82 10.19
N ASP A 609 3.49 -1.28 8.98
CA ASP A 609 4.30 -1.65 7.81
C ASP A 609 5.75 -1.18 7.98
N THR A 610 5.97 -0.09 8.74
CA THR A 610 7.28 0.53 8.97
C THR A 610 7.73 0.48 10.44
N TRP A 611 6.88 0.01 11.35
CA TRP A 611 7.06 0.08 12.81
C TRP A 611 7.37 1.51 13.33
N ASP A 612 6.89 2.55 12.63
CA ASP A 612 7.19 3.94 12.95
C ASP A 612 6.17 4.55 13.93
N GLU A 613 6.50 4.51 15.24
CA GLU A 613 5.70 5.14 16.29
C GLU A 613 5.56 6.67 16.08
N LYS A 614 6.55 7.32 15.45
CA LYS A 614 6.49 8.77 15.18
C LYS A 614 5.52 9.10 14.06
N ALA A 615 5.37 8.22 13.07
CA ALA A 615 4.33 8.35 12.06
C ALA A 615 2.94 8.30 12.71
N PHE A 616 2.70 7.29 13.54
CA PHE A 616 1.45 7.18 14.30
C PHE A 616 1.21 8.40 15.21
N ALA A 617 2.25 8.94 15.84
CA ALA A 617 2.13 10.12 16.70
C ALA A 617 1.66 11.39 15.95
N ARG A 618 2.02 11.54 14.66
CA ARG A 618 1.55 12.64 13.81
C ARG A 618 0.08 12.46 13.43
N ASP A 619 -0.30 11.26 13.03
CA ASP A 619 -1.69 10.95 12.66
C ASP A 619 -2.61 11.03 13.87
N PHE A 620 -2.13 10.62 15.06
CA PHE A 620 -2.86 10.74 16.31
C PHE A 620 -3.35 12.17 16.58
N ASP A 621 -2.48 13.18 16.41
CA ASP A 621 -2.85 14.58 16.64
C ASP A 621 -3.93 15.05 15.66
N GLN A 622 -3.79 14.69 14.38
CA GLN A 622 -4.75 15.04 13.34
C GLN A 622 -6.12 14.40 13.61
N ILE A 623 -6.13 13.14 14.05
CA ILE A 623 -7.36 12.40 14.38
C ILE A 623 -8.06 13.02 15.60
N VAL A 624 -7.29 13.35 16.66
CA VAL A 624 -7.83 14.01 17.85
C VAL A 624 -8.46 15.35 17.50
N GLU A 625 -7.78 16.17 16.70
CA GLU A 625 -8.27 17.49 16.25
C GLU A 625 -9.53 17.36 15.38
N LYS A 626 -9.51 16.44 14.40
CA LYS A 626 -10.62 16.19 13.47
C LYS A 626 -11.92 15.81 14.18
N HIS A 627 -11.83 14.97 15.20
CA HIS A 627 -13.01 14.44 15.91
C HIS A 627 -13.31 15.17 17.23
N GLY A 628 -12.52 16.18 17.60
CA GLY A 628 -12.66 16.90 18.87
C GLY A 628 -12.59 15.98 20.10
N TRP A 629 -11.80 14.91 20.02
CA TRP A 629 -11.81 13.85 21.04
C TRP A 629 -11.05 14.25 22.31
N SER A 630 -11.74 14.24 23.45
CA SER A 630 -11.13 14.43 24.77
C SER A 630 -10.81 13.10 25.43
N TYR A 631 -9.60 12.97 25.99
CA TYR A 631 -9.13 11.74 26.63
C TYR A 631 -8.41 12.02 27.96
N ASN A 632 -8.34 10.98 28.80
CA ASN A 632 -7.65 11.03 30.09
C ASN A 632 -6.19 10.58 29.96
N GLY A 633 -5.28 11.30 30.63
CA GLY A 633 -3.84 11.02 30.64
C GLY A 633 -3.01 11.92 29.72
N GLY A 634 -1.68 11.84 29.81
CA GLY A 634 -0.78 12.63 28.97
C GLY A 634 -0.73 12.11 27.53
N ARG A 635 -0.59 13.02 26.55
CA ARG A 635 -0.49 12.72 25.11
C ARG A 635 0.46 11.56 24.80
N GLU A 636 1.71 11.66 25.23
CA GLU A 636 2.75 10.64 24.96
C GLU A 636 2.38 9.26 25.52
N TRP A 637 1.84 9.25 26.74
CA TRP A 637 1.39 8.02 27.37
C TRP A 637 0.25 7.38 26.56
N ARG A 638 -0.63 8.20 25.99
CA ARG A 638 -1.79 7.73 25.21
C ARG A 638 -1.38 7.14 23.87
N ILE A 639 -0.54 7.85 23.12
CA ILE A 639 0.04 7.39 21.86
C ILE A 639 0.73 6.05 22.07
N ARG A 640 1.65 5.99 23.03
CA ARG A 640 2.39 4.76 23.35
C ARG A 640 1.49 3.61 23.75
N THR A 641 0.47 3.86 24.57
CA THR A 641 -0.44 2.80 25.03
C THR A 641 -1.27 2.22 23.89
N ILE A 642 -1.81 3.05 23.01
CA ILE A 642 -2.60 2.60 21.86
C ILE A 642 -1.71 1.85 20.87
N PHE A 643 -0.55 2.41 20.53
CA PHE A 643 0.38 1.83 19.57
C PHE A 643 0.97 0.52 20.10
N ALA A 644 1.63 0.54 21.26
CA ALA A 644 2.36 -0.62 21.78
C ALA A 644 1.43 -1.81 22.09
N THR A 645 0.23 -1.56 22.62
CA THR A 645 -0.75 -2.63 22.90
C THR A 645 -1.20 -3.31 21.61
N ASN A 646 -1.58 -2.55 20.57
CA ASN A 646 -2.05 -3.11 19.31
C ASN A 646 -0.92 -3.80 18.53
N ILE A 647 0.28 -3.23 18.52
CA ILE A 647 1.45 -3.82 17.85
C ILE A 647 1.88 -5.11 18.56
N ARG A 648 1.94 -5.14 19.89
CA ARG A 648 2.39 -6.35 20.60
C ARG A 648 1.38 -7.50 20.52
N THR A 649 0.09 -7.20 20.67
CA THR A 649 -0.97 -8.21 20.55
C THR A 649 -1.03 -8.79 19.14
N SER A 650 -0.98 -7.94 18.10
CA SER A 650 -0.97 -8.40 16.71
C SER A 650 0.29 -9.20 16.35
N PHE A 651 1.47 -8.78 16.84
CA PHE A 651 2.72 -9.52 16.65
C PHE A 651 2.65 -10.91 17.27
N MET A 652 2.15 -11.03 18.51
CA MET A 652 2.01 -12.32 19.19
C MET A 652 0.95 -13.22 18.54
N ALA A 653 -0.14 -12.65 18.02
CA ALA A 653 -1.11 -13.40 17.23
C ALA A 653 -0.53 -13.95 15.92
N GLY A 654 0.25 -13.15 15.20
CA GLY A 654 0.97 -13.63 14.02
C GLY A 654 1.98 -14.72 14.37
N ARG A 655 2.69 -14.59 15.50
CA ARG A 655 3.66 -15.60 15.96
C ARG A 655 2.98 -16.90 16.32
N LEU A 656 1.82 -16.85 16.98
CA LEU A 656 1.04 -18.03 17.29
C LEU A 656 0.73 -18.84 16.03
N ARG A 657 0.29 -18.17 14.97
CA ARG A 657 -0.01 -18.78 13.67
C ARG A 657 1.16 -19.52 13.07
N GLN A 658 2.34 -18.90 13.09
CA GLN A 658 3.57 -19.57 12.64
C GLN A 658 3.95 -20.75 13.52
N MET A 659 3.75 -20.63 14.84
CA MET A 659 4.12 -21.67 15.81
C MET A 659 3.21 -22.88 15.77
N ARG A 660 1.96 -22.72 15.33
CA ARG A 660 0.95 -23.76 15.20
C ARG A 660 0.83 -24.37 13.81
N ASP A 661 1.62 -23.90 12.84
CA ASP A 661 1.74 -24.57 11.56
C ASP A 661 2.02 -26.07 11.79
N PRO A 662 1.26 -27.00 11.16
CA PRO A 662 1.40 -28.44 11.40
C PRO A 662 2.84 -28.94 11.24
N ASP A 663 3.62 -28.37 10.33
CA ASP A 663 5.02 -28.73 10.13
C ASP A 663 5.91 -28.19 11.25
N VAL A 664 5.65 -26.97 11.72
CA VAL A 664 6.37 -26.38 12.85
C VAL A 664 6.07 -27.13 14.14
N VAL A 665 4.82 -27.48 14.42
CA VAL A 665 4.43 -28.29 15.59
C VAL A 665 5.12 -29.65 15.53
N ARG A 666 5.13 -30.30 14.36
CA ARG A 666 5.78 -31.60 14.17
C ARG A 666 7.29 -31.55 14.40
N LEU A 667 7.98 -30.49 13.94
CA LEU A 667 9.43 -30.36 14.02
C LEU A 667 9.93 -29.70 15.32
N ARG A 668 9.12 -28.83 15.91
CA ARG A 668 9.47 -27.95 17.04
C ARG A 668 8.33 -27.88 18.10
N PRO A 669 7.91 -29.03 18.67
CA PRO A 669 6.70 -29.13 19.52
C PRO A 669 6.82 -28.48 20.91
N TYR A 670 7.99 -27.97 21.30
CA TYR A 670 8.22 -27.42 22.63
C TYR A 670 8.24 -25.90 22.58
N TRP A 671 7.55 -25.25 23.50
CA TRP A 671 7.46 -23.80 23.59
C TRP A 671 8.17 -23.30 24.84
N GLN A 672 9.00 -22.27 24.69
CA GLN A 672 9.73 -21.64 25.78
C GLN A 672 9.19 -20.23 26.05
N TYR A 673 8.80 -19.95 27.28
CA TYR A 673 8.45 -18.61 27.74
C TYR A 673 9.72 -17.75 27.85
N ARG A 674 9.66 -16.53 27.33
CA ARG A 674 10.80 -15.60 27.27
C ARG A 674 10.42 -14.27 27.89
N HIS A 675 11.03 -13.92 29.01
CA HIS A 675 10.91 -12.59 29.59
C HIS A 675 11.79 -11.58 28.84
N GLY A 676 11.30 -10.36 28.64
CA GLY A 676 12.07 -9.27 28.02
C GLY A 676 12.36 -9.44 26.52
N ASP A 677 11.61 -10.29 25.83
CA ASP A 677 11.80 -10.63 24.41
C ASP A 677 11.78 -9.41 23.47
N ALA A 678 10.85 -8.48 23.67
CA ALA A 678 10.78 -7.22 22.90
C ALA A 678 11.52 -6.04 23.56
N GLY A 679 12.21 -6.27 24.67
CA GLY A 679 12.89 -5.24 25.44
C GLY A 679 12.82 -5.49 26.95
N THR A 680 13.93 -5.24 27.65
CA THR A 680 14.04 -5.48 29.09
C THR A 680 13.24 -4.43 29.89
N PRO A 681 12.21 -4.83 30.66
CA PRO A 681 11.48 -3.90 31.51
C PRO A 681 12.38 -3.32 32.60
N ILE A 682 12.22 -2.02 32.90
CA ILE A 682 12.94 -1.36 34.01
C ILE A 682 12.55 -2.02 35.35
N THR A 683 11.26 -2.30 35.52
CA THR A 683 10.71 -2.98 36.70
C THR A 683 9.99 -4.26 36.25
N PRO A 684 10.70 -5.40 36.18
CA PRO A 684 10.11 -6.65 35.73
C PRO A 684 9.16 -7.24 36.79
N ARG A 685 8.03 -7.80 36.33
CA ARG A 685 7.03 -8.44 37.21
C ARG A 685 7.60 -9.77 37.76
N PRO A 686 7.56 -10.03 39.09
CA PRO A 686 8.18 -11.22 39.67
C PRO A 686 7.70 -12.55 39.07
N GLN A 687 6.41 -12.63 38.73
CA GLN A 687 5.78 -13.82 38.16
C GLN A 687 6.29 -14.08 36.74
N HIS A 688 6.47 -13.02 35.93
CA HIS A 688 6.96 -13.15 34.55
C HIS A 688 8.44 -13.55 34.52
N LEU A 689 9.22 -13.10 35.51
CA LEU A 689 10.60 -13.56 35.74
C LEU A 689 10.65 -15.03 36.17
N ALA A 690 9.72 -15.47 37.03
CA ALA A 690 9.65 -16.85 37.48
C ALA A 690 9.32 -17.83 36.34
N TRP A 691 8.57 -17.38 35.33
CA TRP A 691 8.28 -18.15 34.12
C TRP A 691 9.37 -18.06 33.06
N ASP A 692 10.39 -17.20 33.19
CA ASP A 692 11.44 -17.09 32.17
C ASP A 692 12.16 -18.44 31.98
N LYS A 693 12.30 -18.85 30.71
CA LYS A 693 12.87 -20.13 30.26
C LYS A 693 12.06 -21.38 30.62
N LEU A 694 10.84 -21.24 31.14
CA LEU A 694 9.90 -22.35 31.28
C LEU A 694 9.62 -22.96 29.90
N VAL A 695 9.83 -24.26 29.75
CA VAL A 695 9.61 -25.01 28.50
C VAL A 695 8.46 -25.98 28.69
N LEU A 696 7.36 -25.81 27.97
CA LEU A 696 6.21 -26.71 28.01
C LEU A 696 5.92 -27.26 26.61
N MET A 697 5.04 -28.26 26.52
CA MET A 697 4.49 -28.68 25.22
C MET A 697 3.60 -27.59 24.63
N TRP A 698 3.50 -27.53 23.31
CA TRP A 698 2.73 -26.50 22.59
C TRP A 698 1.23 -26.51 22.95
N ASP A 699 0.68 -27.65 23.35
CA ASP A 699 -0.72 -27.91 23.71
C ASP A 699 -0.95 -27.93 25.23
N ASP A 700 0.04 -27.51 26.03
CA ASP A 700 -0.11 -27.43 27.48
C ASP A 700 -1.16 -26.36 27.88
N PRO A 701 -2.14 -26.67 28.75
CA PRO A 701 -3.19 -25.73 29.17
C PRO A 701 -2.68 -24.42 29.76
N PHE A 702 -1.43 -24.38 30.26
CA PHE A 702 -0.79 -23.15 30.71
C PHE A 702 -0.82 -22.04 29.64
N TRP A 703 -0.65 -22.41 28.37
CA TRP A 703 -0.62 -21.45 27.26
C TRP A 703 -1.98 -20.81 26.96
N GLU A 704 -3.10 -21.40 27.39
CA GLU A 704 -4.42 -20.82 27.15
C GLU A 704 -4.59 -19.48 27.87
N THR A 705 -3.93 -19.30 29.01
CA THR A 705 -4.08 -18.13 29.89
C THR A 705 -2.78 -17.32 30.07
N HIS A 706 -1.62 -17.92 29.85
CA HIS A 706 -0.31 -17.31 30.13
C HIS A 706 0.51 -17.01 28.85
N PHE A 707 -0.09 -17.11 27.66
CA PHE A 707 0.59 -16.74 26.43
C PHE A 707 0.67 -15.21 26.27
N PRO A 708 1.88 -14.61 26.17
CA PRO A 708 2.05 -13.17 26.13
C PRO A 708 1.32 -12.45 24.97
N PRO A 709 0.95 -11.16 25.14
CA PRO A 709 1.20 -10.32 26.30
C PRO A 709 0.25 -10.60 27.47
N ASN A 710 0.81 -10.73 28.68
CA ASN A 710 0.07 -11.10 29.88
C ASN A 710 -0.44 -9.90 30.71
N ASP A 711 -0.13 -8.67 30.33
CA ASP A 711 -0.57 -7.44 30.99
C ASP A 711 -0.17 -6.20 30.13
N TRP A 712 -0.58 -5.00 30.53
CA TRP A 712 -0.17 -3.73 29.92
C TRP A 712 1.35 -3.61 29.83
N LEU A 713 1.86 -3.16 28.66
CA LEU A 713 3.29 -2.97 28.39
C LEU A 713 4.14 -4.25 28.64
N CYS A 714 3.55 -5.44 28.50
CA CYS A 714 4.28 -6.70 28.60
C CYS A 714 5.24 -6.90 27.40
N SER A 715 6.51 -7.13 27.68
CA SER A 715 7.54 -7.42 26.66
C SER A 715 7.91 -8.91 26.56
N CYS A 716 7.20 -9.79 27.26
CA CYS A 716 7.44 -11.24 27.19
C CYS A 716 6.98 -11.83 25.85
N GLY A 717 7.59 -12.94 25.41
CA GLY A 717 7.26 -13.64 24.18
C GLY A 717 7.43 -15.16 24.31
N VAL A 718 7.26 -15.89 23.20
CA VAL A 718 7.39 -17.35 23.16
C VAL A 718 8.25 -17.79 21.99
N ARG A 719 9.09 -18.80 22.22
CA ARG A 719 9.99 -19.40 21.21
C ARG A 719 9.72 -20.89 21.05
N THR A 720 9.68 -21.38 19.81
CA THR A 720 9.60 -22.83 19.51
C THR A 720 10.98 -23.50 19.55
N LEU A 721 11.04 -24.69 20.10
CA LEU A 721 12.24 -25.49 20.30
C LEU A 721 12.05 -26.88 19.69
N SER A 722 13.08 -27.35 18.98
CA SER A 722 13.16 -28.75 18.55
C SER A 722 13.67 -29.65 19.69
N LYS A 723 13.56 -30.97 19.52
CA LYS A 723 14.21 -31.95 20.42
C LYS A 723 15.72 -31.72 20.54
N GLY A 724 16.39 -31.31 19.46
CA GLY A 724 17.82 -30.98 19.47
C GLY A 724 18.12 -29.73 20.28
N ASP A 725 17.26 -28.70 20.19
CA ASP A 725 17.41 -27.46 20.97
C ASP A 725 17.21 -27.72 22.47
N LEU A 726 16.26 -28.59 22.85
CA LEU A 726 16.07 -29.05 24.23
C LEU A 726 17.33 -29.71 24.80
N LYS A 727 17.94 -30.62 24.04
CA LYS A 727 19.20 -31.27 24.44
C LYS A 727 20.33 -30.26 24.64
N ARG A 728 20.44 -29.25 23.78
CA ARG A 728 21.44 -28.16 23.94
C ARG A 728 21.18 -27.31 25.18
N LEU A 729 19.92 -27.20 25.62
CA LEU A 729 19.54 -26.57 26.88
C LEU A 729 19.75 -27.48 28.10
N GLY A 730 20.27 -28.70 27.92
CA GLY A 730 20.50 -29.67 28.98
C GLY A 730 19.22 -30.31 29.54
N LYS A 731 18.14 -30.33 28.76
CA LYS A 731 16.84 -30.89 29.16
C LYS A 731 16.50 -32.14 28.34
N ASP A 732 15.98 -33.16 29.01
CA ASP A 732 15.55 -34.42 28.40
C ASP A 732 14.06 -34.43 27.99
N GLY A 733 13.30 -33.42 28.39
CA GLY A 733 11.87 -33.26 28.11
C GLY A 733 11.34 -31.87 28.51
N PRO A 734 10.03 -31.62 28.35
CA PRO A 734 9.39 -30.40 28.82
C PRO A 734 9.42 -30.34 30.36
N ASP A 735 9.39 -29.14 30.91
CA ASP A 735 9.24 -28.90 32.34
C ASP A 735 7.84 -29.32 32.81
N LYS A 736 7.69 -29.45 34.13
CA LYS A 736 6.37 -29.65 34.74
C LYS A 736 5.57 -28.35 34.66
N SER A 737 4.35 -28.42 34.13
CA SER A 737 3.44 -27.27 34.05
C SER A 737 3.18 -26.67 35.45
N PRO A 738 3.34 -25.34 35.63
CA PRO A 738 3.01 -24.67 36.88
C PRO A 738 1.52 -24.77 37.20
N GLU A 739 1.17 -24.75 38.49
CA GLU A 739 -0.23 -24.69 38.92
C GLU A 739 -0.82 -23.29 38.63
N ILE A 740 -2.00 -23.25 37.99
CA ILE A 740 -2.72 -22.01 37.68
C ILE A 740 -3.51 -21.60 38.93
N VAL A 741 -2.99 -20.65 39.68
CA VAL A 741 -3.64 -20.10 40.89
C VAL A 741 -4.51 -18.89 40.49
N MET A 742 -5.80 -18.94 40.81
CA MET A 742 -6.73 -17.82 40.58
C MET A 742 -6.71 -16.83 41.75
N GLU A 743 -6.73 -15.54 41.45
CA GLU A 743 -6.84 -14.44 42.42
C GLU A 743 -8.17 -13.71 42.23
N PRO A 744 -8.95 -13.49 43.32
CA PRO A 744 -10.20 -12.76 43.25
C PRO A 744 -9.92 -11.27 43.02
N ILE A 745 -10.74 -10.65 42.17
CA ILE A 745 -10.70 -9.23 41.86
C ILE A 745 -12.12 -8.65 41.84
N LEU A 746 -12.23 -7.34 42.02
CA LEU A 746 -13.48 -6.61 41.75
C LEU A 746 -13.38 -5.98 40.37
N ASP A 747 -14.29 -6.34 39.48
CA ASP A 747 -14.39 -5.68 38.18
C ASP A 747 -14.87 -4.24 38.40
N LYS A 748 -14.04 -3.27 37.99
CA LYS A 748 -14.34 -1.84 38.15
C LYS A 748 -15.47 -1.36 37.25
N THR A 749 -15.76 -2.08 36.17
CA THR A 749 -16.83 -1.72 35.23
C THR A 749 -18.19 -2.23 35.69
N SER A 750 -18.29 -3.53 36.01
CA SER A 750 -19.56 -4.16 36.43
C SER A 750 -19.82 -4.11 37.93
N GLY A 751 -18.79 -3.85 38.76
CA GLY A 751 -18.86 -3.94 40.22
C GLY A 751 -19.00 -5.37 40.75
N GLN A 752 -18.93 -6.39 39.88
CA GLN A 752 -19.08 -7.79 40.25
C GLN A 752 -17.73 -8.40 40.69
N PRO A 753 -17.73 -9.37 41.62
CA PRO A 753 -16.58 -10.21 41.89
C PRO A 753 -16.22 -11.01 40.63
N SER A 754 -14.93 -11.03 40.29
CA SER A 754 -14.37 -11.79 39.18
C SER A 754 -13.06 -12.44 39.63
N GLU A 755 -12.50 -13.32 38.80
CA GLU A 755 -11.23 -14.00 39.09
C GLU A 755 -10.28 -13.86 37.91
N LYS A 756 -8.98 -13.84 38.21
CA LYS A 756 -7.92 -13.84 37.19
C LYS A 756 -6.76 -14.76 37.58
N PRO A 757 -6.01 -15.31 36.63
CA PRO A 757 -4.78 -16.02 36.94
C PRO A 757 -3.74 -15.11 37.60
N LYS A 758 -3.06 -15.63 38.62
CA LYS A 758 -2.02 -14.91 39.35
C LYS A 758 -0.86 -14.53 38.42
N GLY A 759 -0.52 -13.25 38.39
CA GLY A 759 0.53 -12.72 37.52
C GLY A 759 0.07 -12.33 36.11
N VAL A 760 -1.20 -12.53 35.78
CA VAL A 760 -1.84 -12.06 34.54
C VAL A 760 -2.73 -10.85 34.85
N GLY A 761 -2.76 -9.87 33.95
CA GLY A 761 -3.66 -8.72 34.01
C GLY A 761 -5.10 -9.12 33.71
N TYR A 762 -6.08 -8.45 34.34
CA TYR A 762 -7.49 -8.74 34.03
C TYR A 762 -7.81 -8.39 32.56
N GLY A 763 -8.40 -9.35 31.83
CA GLY A 763 -8.68 -9.23 30.39
C GLY A 763 -7.51 -9.62 29.47
N TRP A 764 -6.35 -9.99 30.04
CA TRP A 764 -5.17 -10.49 29.32
C TRP A 764 -4.98 -12.01 29.46
N ASP A 765 -5.93 -12.68 30.11
CA ASP A 765 -5.98 -14.12 30.37
C ASP A 765 -6.47 -14.93 29.15
N TYR A 766 -5.83 -14.71 28.01
CA TYR A 766 -6.10 -15.41 26.76
C TYR A 766 -4.86 -15.43 25.88
N GLN A 767 -4.87 -16.30 24.87
CA GLN A 767 -3.83 -16.35 23.86
C GLN A 767 -4.23 -15.51 22.61
N PRO A 768 -3.55 -14.39 22.31
CA PRO A 768 -3.84 -13.58 21.13
C PRO A 768 -3.76 -14.40 19.84
N GLY A 769 -4.79 -14.31 19.00
CA GLY A 769 -4.90 -15.03 17.73
C GLY A 769 -5.49 -16.44 17.83
N ASN A 770 -5.59 -17.03 19.03
CA ASN A 770 -6.07 -18.40 19.19
C ASN A 770 -7.49 -18.60 18.64
N HIS A 771 -8.37 -17.65 18.96
CA HIS A 771 -9.77 -17.69 18.52
C HIS A 771 -9.92 -17.41 17.01
N TRP A 772 -8.92 -16.81 16.38
CA TRP A 772 -8.93 -16.55 14.95
C TRP A 772 -8.66 -17.83 14.14
N GLU A 773 -7.74 -18.68 14.59
CA GLU A 773 -7.31 -19.91 13.90
C GLU A 773 -8.33 -21.05 13.94
N GLN A 774 -9.20 -21.08 14.95
CA GLN A 774 -10.17 -22.17 15.15
C GLN A 774 -11.39 -22.14 14.20
N GLY A 775 -11.42 -21.19 13.25
CA GLY A 775 -12.14 -21.33 11.98
C GLY A 775 -13.57 -20.77 11.91
N LEU A 776 -13.77 -20.00 10.82
CA LEU A 776 -14.97 -19.68 10.01
C LEU A 776 -16.25 -19.13 10.67
N VAL A 777 -16.44 -19.36 11.96
CA VAL A 777 -17.40 -18.64 12.79
C VAL A 777 -16.58 -17.64 13.61
N PRO A 778 -16.79 -16.32 13.44
CA PRO A 778 -16.32 -15.37 14.44
C PRO A 778 -16.83 -15.82 15.83
N SER A 779 -15.96 -16.30 16.72
CA SER A 779 -16.19 -16.44 18.17
C SER A 779 -16.66 -15.10 18.78
N GLN A 780 -17.94 -14.90 18.56
CA GLN A 780 -18.93 -13.93 18.99
C GLN A 780 -18.43 -12.58 19.47
N LEU A 781 -18.83 -11.54 18.74
CA LEU A 781 -19.13 -10.20 19.25
C LEU A 781 -20.39 -10.26 20.14
N ILE A 782 -20.26 -10.44 21.45
CA ILE A 782 -21.35 -10.26 22.45
C ILE A 782 -20.63 -9.91 23.76
N ASP A 783 -20.63 -8.68 24.25
CA ASP A 783 -21.51 -8.29 25.35
C ASP A 783 -22.51 -7.25 24.93
N GLU A 784 -23.69 -7.77 24.61
CA GLU A 784 -24.90 -6.98 24.45
C GLU A 784 -26.05 -7.84 24.97
N VAL A 785 -26.13 -7.95 26.29
CA VAL A 785 -27.21 -8.67 26.96
C VAL A 785 -27.97 -7.69 27.83
N ASP A 786 -29.07 -7.17 27.31
CA ASP A 786 -30.34 -7.37 28.00
C ASP A 786 -31.52 -7.17 27.06
N GLY A 787 -32.23 -8.27 26.80
CA GLY A 787 -33.49 -8.27 26.06
C GLY A 787 -33.35 -8.50 24.56
N LEU A 788 -33.38 -9.76 24.14
CA LEU A 788 -34.06 -10.14 22.90
C LEU A 788 -35.57 -9.88 23.07
N THR A 789 -35.94 -8.62 23.20
CA THR A 789 -37.26 -8.16 22.79
C THR A 789 -37.20 -8.16 21.27
N LEU A 790 -37.54 -9.31 20.68
CA LEU A 790 -37.98 -9.44 19.28
C LEU A 790 -39.29 -8.67 19.09
N VAL A 791 -39.28 -7.38 19.42
CA VAL A 791 -40.39 -6.45 19.26
C VAL A 791 -40.29 -6.01 17.80
N ASN A 792 -41.12 -6.64 16.97
CA ASN A 792 -41.19 -6.54 15.51
C ASN A 792 -40.16 -7.34 14.70
N PRO A 793 -40.37 -8.66 14.50
CA PRO A 793 -39.72 -9.44 13.45
C PRO A 793 -40.30 -9.11 12.05
N LYS A 794 -40.71 -7.86 11.79
CA LYS A 794 -41.18 -7.48 10.46
C LYS A 794 -39.95 -7.37 9.58
N MET A 795 -39.81 -8.36 8.70
CA MET A 795 -38.90 -8.33 7.56
C MET A 795 -38.98 -6.97 6.90
N VAL A 796 -37.83 -6.32 6.72
CA VAL A 796 -37.78 -5.00 6.07
C VAL A 796 -38.21 -5.15 4.60
N VAL A 797 -37.96 -6.34 4.04
CA VAL A 797 -38.17 -6.67 2.63
C VAL A 797 -38.72 -8.08 2.53
N GLU A 798 -39.82 -8.23 1.79
CA GLU A 798 -40.42 -9.53 1.47
C GLU A 798 -40.50 -9.65 -0.07
N ILE A 799 -40.04 -10.79 -0.60
CA ILE A 799 -40.03 -11.07 -2.05
C ILE A 799 -41.01 -12.21 -2.34
N ASP A 800 -40.86 -13.34 -1.65
CA ASP A 800 -41.72 -14.50 -1.79
C ASP A 800 -42.67 -14.56 -0.60
N LYS A 801 -43.95 -14.84 -0.87
CA LYS A 801 -44.96 -15.07 0.16
C LYS A 801 -44.92 -16.53 0.60
N PRO A 802 -44.92 -16.83 1.91
CA PRO A 802 -44.98 -18.20 2.40
C PRO A 802 -46.31 -18.86 2.04
N GLU A 803 -46.27 -20.15 1.72
CA GLU A 803 -47.49 -20.97 1.58
C GLU A 803 -48.24 -21.06 2.92
N PRO A 804 -49.56 -21.33 2.92
CA PRO A 804 -50.30 -21.58 4.14
C PRO A 804 -49.58 -22.58 5.05
N LEU A 805 -49.53 -22.29 6.34
CA LEU A 805 -48.80 -23.12 7.30
C LEU A 805 -49.33 -24.57 7.36
N ASP A 806 -50.62 -24.76 7.10
CA ASP A 806 -51.25 -26.08 7.02
C ASP A 806 -50.63 -26.95 5.91
N ASP A 807 -50.21 -26.35 4.80
CA ASP A 807 -49.54 -27.06 3.70
C ASP A 807 -48.10 -27.46 4.08
N LEU A 808 -47.41 -26.63 4.89
CA LEU A 808 -46.09 -26.96 5.44
C LEU A 808 -46.19 -28.13 6.42
N LEU A 809 -47.20 -28.11 7.31
CA LEU A 809 -47.45 -29.19 8.27
C LEU A 809 -47.85 -30.48 7.56
N ALA A 810 -48.67 -30.41 6.51
CA ALA A 810 -49.04 -31.57 5.70
C ALA A 810 -47.85 -32.21 4.96
N ALA A 811 -46.84 -31.40 4.59
CA ALA A 811 -45.63 -31.86 3.92
C ALA A 811 -44.49 -32.23 4.90
N SER A 812 -44.70 -32.09 6.22
CA SER A 812 -43.69 -32.37 7.23
C SER A 812 -43.30 -33.84 7.30
N VAL A 813 -42.03 -34.11 7.57
CA VAL A 813 -41.51 -35.47 7.78
C VAL A 813 -41.03 -35.58 9.23
N PRO A 814 -41.38 -36.66 9.96
CA PRO A 814 -40.91 -36.86 11.33
C PRO A 814 -39.38 -36.87 11.43
N PHE A 815 -38.85 -36.33 12.53
CA PHE A 815 -37.42 -36.42 12.82
C PHE A 815 -36.96 -37.87 12.99
N THR A 816 -35.78 -38.17 12.46
CA THR A 816 -35.12 -39.47 12.60
C THR A 816 -34.19 -39.51 13.81
N SER A 817 -33.66 -38.35 14.21
CA SER A 817 -32.80 -38.17 15.38
C SER A 817 -33.61 -38.21 16.68
N GLN A 818 -33.04 -38.82 17.70
CA GLN A 818 -33.63 -38.87 19.03
C GLN A 818 -33.07 -37.77 19.94
N ALA A 819 -33.91 -37.28 20.85
CA ALA A 819 -33.47 -36.35 21.89
C ALA A 819 -32.49 -37.05 22.85
N MET A 820 -31.49 -36.31 23.32
CA MET A 820 -30.51 -36.81 24.27
C MET A 820 -31.09 -36.87 25.69
N ALA A 821 -30.53 -37.73 26.54
CA ALA A 821 -30.91 -37.83 27.95
C ALA A 821 -30.59 -36.53 28.71
N GLU A 822 -31.41 -36.19 29.69
CA GLU A 822 -31.17 -35.05 30.58
C GLU A 822 -29.96 -35.31 31.51
N GLY A 823 -29.28 -34.25 31.94
CA GLY A 823 -28.17 -34.31 32.90
C GLY A 823 -26.78 -34.67 32.33
N LEU A 824 -26.61 -34.75 31.01
CA LEU A 824 -25.28 -34.88 30.38
C LEU A 824 -24.44 -33.60 30.51
N ALA A 825 -23.12 -33.72 30.31
CA ALA A 825 -22.23 -32.56 30.25
C ALA A 825 -22.53 -31.70 29.01
N ASP A 826 -22.33 -30.39 29.10
CA ASP A 826 -22.61 -29.45 28.00
C ASP A 826 -21.84 -29.79 26.73
N GLU A 827 -20.59 -30.27 26.87
CA GLU A 827 -19.74 -30.74 25.78
C GLU A 827 -20.37 -31.91 25.01
N ASP A 828 -21.08 -32.80 25.69
CA ASP A 828 -21.70 -33.97 25.06
C ASP A 828 -22.91 -33.58 24.24
N TYR A 829 -23.74 -32.64 24.73
CA TYR A 829 -24.82 -32.06 23.94
C TYR A 829 -24.28 -31.32 22.71
N VAL A 830 -23.22 -30.53 22.88
CA VAL A 830 -22.59 -29.81 21.77
C VAL A 830 -22.08 -30.78 20.70
N ARG A 831 -21.39 -31.86 21.09
CA ARG A 831 -20.94 -32.90 20.16
C ARG A 831 -22.09 -33.63 19.47
N GLY A 832 -23.24 -33.75 20.13
CA GLY A 832 -24.49 -34.25 19.55
C GLY A 832 -24.94 -33.47 18.32
N PHE A 833 -24.67 -32.16 18.29
CA PHE A 833 -24.90 -31.32 17.11
C PHE A 833 -23.74 -31.36 16.10
N LEU A 834 -22.48 -31.39 16.54
CA LEU A 834 -21.32 -31.22 15.66
C LEU A 834 -20.92 -32.47 14.86
N ARG A 835 -21.00 -33.64 15.47
CA ARG A 835 -20.54 -34.90 14.86
C ARG A 835 -21.22 -35.24 13.53
N PRO A 836 -22.54 -35.00 13.34
CA PRO A 836 -23.20 -35.22 12.04
C PRO A 836 -22.56 -34.46 10.87
N PHE A 837 -21.91 -33.32 11.13
CA PHE A 837 -21.21 -32.51 10.13
C PHE A 837 -19.72 -32.87 9.96
N GLY A 838 -19.20 -33.83 10.75
CA GLY A 838 -17.76 -34.10 10.84
C GLY A 838 -16.97 -33.03 11.60
N ALA A 839 -17.65 -32.17 12.36
CA ALA A 839 -17.06 -31.16 13.25
C ALA A 839 -16.84 -31.72 14.67
N ASP A 840 -16.03 -31.04 15.46
CA ASP A 840 -15.83 -31.33 16.89
C ASP A 840 -15.53 -30.02 17.66
N ILE A 841 -15.45 -30.09 18.98
CA ILE A 841 -15.08 -28.94 19.82
C ILE A 841 -13.67 -28.46 19.42
N GLY A 842 -13.55 -27.18 19.06
CA GLY A 842 -12.31 -26.59 18.53
C GLY A 842 -12.03 -26.92 17.06
N ARG A 843 -12.94 -27.61 16.36
CA ARG A 843 -12.80 -27.99 14.94
C ARG A 843 -14.05 -27.61 14.14
N ALA A 844 -13.99 -26.46 13.47
CA ALA A 844 -15.04 -25.99 12.57
C ALA A 844 -15.05 -26.73 11.22
N VAL A 845 -16.23 -26.85 10.60
CA VAL A 845 -16.43 -27.37 9.24
C VAL A 845 -17.30 -26.40 8.43
N LEU A 846 -17.05 -26.30 7.13
CA LEU A 846 -17.91 -25.57 6.20
C LEU A 846 -18.92 -26.55 5.58
N PHE A 847 -20.17 -26.48 6.02
CA PHE A 847 -21.27 -27.33 5.56
C PHE A 847 -21.99 -26.70 4.36
N GLU A 848 -22.30 -27.48 3.33
CA GLU A 848 -23.10 -27.05 2.17
C GLU A 848 -24.56 -27.47 2.37
N ASP A 849 -25.48 -26.51 2.38
CA ASP A 849 -26.90 -26.76 2.58
C ASP A 849 -27.65 -27.14 1.30
N ASN A 850 -28.93 -27.50 1.40
CA ASN A 850 -29.76 -27.92 0.27
C ASN A 850 -30.01 -26.82 -0.77
N ALA A 851 -29.75 -25.55 -0.43
CA ALA A 851 -29.81 -24.42 -1.35
C ALA A 851 -28.44 -24.13 -2.01
N GLY A 852 -27.41 -24.95 -1.77
CA GLY A 852 -26.04 -24.76 -2.26
C GLY A 852 -25.25 -23.69 -1.51
N GLY A 853 -25.77 -23.16 -0.40
CA GLY A 853 -25.09 -22.19 0.44
C GLY A 853 -24.10 -22.87 1.38
N ARG A 854 -22.89 -22.32 1.49
CA ARG A 854 -21.86 -22.83 2.41
C ARG A 854 -21.85 -22.04 3.71
N ILE A 855 -22.07 -22.74 4.82
CA ILE A 855 -22.22 -22.17 6.17
C ILE A 855 -21.25 -22.82 7.15
N PRO A 856 -20.64 -22.04 8.05
CA PRO A 856 -19.68 -22.57 9.01
C PRO A 856 -20.39 -23.17 10.25
N VAL A 857 -19.91 -24.35 10.68
CA VAL A 857 -20.46 -25.15 11.78
C VAL A 857 -19.34 -25.43 12.79
N SER A 858 -19.49 -25.01 14.06
CA SER A 858 -18.47 -25.17 15.12
C SER A 858 -19.06 -25.14 16.56
N ASP A 859 -18.28 -25.44 17.60
CA ASP A 859 -18.75 -25.40 18.99
C ASP A 859 -19.07 -23.99 19.50
N GLU A 860 -18.48 -22.96 18.87
CA GLU A 860 -18.80 -21.55 19.11
C GLU A 860 -20.29 -21.24 18.97
N LEU A 861 -21.05 -22.07 18.26
CA LEU A 861 -22.52 -21.98 18.17
C LEU A 861 -23.21 -22.09 19.53
N PHE A 862 -22.58 -22.78 20.48
CA PHE A 862 -23.11 -23.08 21.80
C PHE A 862 -22.36 -22.37 22.92
N ARG A 863 -21.49 -21.40 22.62
CA ARG A 863 -20.83 -20.55 23.62
C ARG A 863 -21.49 -19.18 23.71
N ASN A 864 -21.38 -18.53 24.87
CA ASN A 864 -21.76 -17.14 25.10
C ASN A 864 -20.55 -16.20 25.00
N ALA A 865 -20.81 -14.90 25.20
CA ALA A 865 -19.84 -13.81 25.32
C ALA A 865 -18.59 -14.12 26.16
N GLN A 866 -18.78 -14.77 27.30
CA GLN A 866 -17.73 -15.09 28.26
C GLN A 866 -16.99 -16.41 27.94
N GLY A 867 -17.38 -17.10 26.86
CA GLY A 867 -16.86 -18.41 26.47
C GLY A 867 -17.57 -19.59 27.15
N ASN A 868 -18.56 -19.32 28.00
CA ASN A 868 -19.33 -20.34 28.73
C ASN A 868 -20.36 -20.99 27.81
N TRP A 869 -20.71 -22.24 28.10
CA TRP A 869 -21.76 -22.96 27.39
C TRP A 869 -23.13 -22.30 27.58
N LYS A 870 -23.86 -22.12 26.48
CA LYS A 870 -25.26 -21.68 26.42
C LYS A 870 -26.21 -22.80 26.01
N VAL A 871 -25.74 -24.02 25.81
CA VAL A 871 -26.54 -25.14 25.28
C VAL A 871 -27.76 -25.44 26.16
N GLY A 872 -27.69 -25.21 27.48
CA GLY A 872 -28.82 -25.37 28.41
C GLY A 872 -29.96 -24.34 28.35
N LYS A 873 -29.87 -23.25 27.57
CA LYS A 873 -30.93 -22.23 27.53
C LYS A 873 -32.21 -22.75 26.83
N ARG A 874 -33.37 -22.63 27.50
CA ARG A 874 -34.71 -22.98 26.97
C ARG A 874 -34.84 -24.45 26.52
N ASP A 875 -34.30 -25.38 27.30
CA ASP A 875 -34.42 -26.84 27.12
C ASP A 875 -33.92 -27.37 25.76
N ARG A 876 -33.05 -26.62 25.07
CA ARG A 876 -32.51 -27.02 23.76
C ARG A 876 -31.37 -28.05 23.83
N ALA A 877 -30.83 -28.31 25.01
CA ALA A 877 -29.68 -29.19 25.19
C ALA A 877 -29.96 -30.60 24.68
N THR A 878 -31.11 -31.16 25.06
CA THR A 878 -31.56 -32.49 24.64
C THR A 878 -31.89 -32.56 23.15
N LEU A 879 -32.20 -31.42 22.52
CA LEU A 879 -32.63 -31.32 21.12
C LEU A 879 -31.47 -31.09 20.14
N THR A 880 -30.22 -31.08 20.61
CA THR A 880 -29.03 -30.83 19.78
C THR A 880 -28.91 -31.76 18.55
N PRO A 881 -29.24 -33.07 18.59
CA PRO A 881 -29.25 -33.90 17.39
C PRO A 881 -30.36 -33.52 16.40
N LEU A 882 -31.55 -33.17 16.90
CA LEU A 882 -32.67 -32.73 16.05
C LEU A 882 -32.37 -31.38 15.39
N LEU A 883 -31.60 -30.52 16.04
CA LEU A 883 -31.10 -29.28 15.45
C LEU A 883 -30.09 -29.53 14.34
N ALA A 884 -29.21 -30.53 14.47
CA ALA A 884 -28.33 -30.92 13.38
C ALA A 884 -29.14 -31.42 12.18
N GLU A 885 -30.13 -32.27 12.42
CA GLU A 885 -31.04 -32.76 11.39
C GLU A 885 -31.86 -31.62 10.74
N ALA A 886 -32.37 -30.66 11.51
CA ALA A 886 -33.09 -29.51 10.97
C ALA A 886 -32.23 -28.64 10.03
N LEU A 887 -30.91 -28.65 10.19
CA LEU A 887 -29.97 -27.95 9.31
C LEU A 887 -29.60 -28.79 8.07
N MET A 888 -29.48 -30.11 8.23
CA MET A 888 -29.13 -31.04 7.14
C MET A 888 -30.33 -31.40 6.24
N ASP A 889 -31.53 -31.43 6.80
CA ASP A 889 -32.78 -31.81 6.14
C ASP A 889 -33.91 -30.83 6.52
N PRO A 890 -33.81 -29.54 6.15
CA PRO A 890 -34.84 -28.54 6.44
C PRO A 890 -36.14 -28.79 5.66
N ASP A 891 -37.25 -28.14 6.01
CA ASP A 891 -38.46 -28.05 5.15
C ASP A 891 -38.45 -26.80 4.27
N GLU A 892 -37.95 -25.68 4.81
CA GLU A 892 -37.77 -24.43 4.09
C GLU A 892 -36.44 -23.74 4.49
N ILE A 893 -35.79 -23.11 3.51
CA ILE A 893 -34.64 -22.22 3.74
C ILE A 893 -35.01 -20.82 3.24
N TRP A 894 -34.89 -19.82 4.11
CA TRP A 894 -35.23 -18.42 3.81
C TRP A 894 -34.02 -17.49 3.97
N LEU A 895 -33.94 -16.45 3.15
CA LEU A 895 -33.00 -15.34 3.29
C LEU A 895 -33.77 -14.03 3.53
N GLY A 896 -33.36 -13.26 4.53
CA GLY A 896 -34.04 -12.06 4.94
C GLY A 896 -33.14 -10.90 5.34
N VAL A 897 -33.76 -9.74 5.53
CA VAL A 897 -33.15 -8.55 6.12
C VAL A 897 -34.02 -8.12 7.30
N THR A 898 -33.41 -8.04 8.48
CA THR A 898 -34.08 -7.65 9.72
C THR A 898 -33.41 -6.41 10.33
N ARG A 899 -34.19 -5.61 11.06
CA ARG A 899 -33.66 -4.47 11.83
C ARG A 899 -33.27 -4.95 13.22
N ARG A 900 -32.10 -4.50 13.68
CA ARG A 900 -31.61 -4.77 15.02
C ARG A 900 -31.21 -3.47 15.69
N PRO A 901 -31.81 -3.11 16.84
CA PRO A 901 -31.32 -1.97 17.62
C PRO A 901 -29.93 -2.28 18.18
N ASP A 902 -29.05 -1.29 18.12
CA ASP A 902 -27.76 -1.29 18.79
C ASP A 902 -28.04 -1.18 20.31
N PRO A 903 -27.53 -2.09 21.14
CA PRO A 903 -27.80 -2.08 22.57
C PRO A 903 -26.78 -1.26 23.38
N ALA A 904 -25.71 -0.74 22.78
CA ALA A 904 -24.97 0.39 23.35
C ALA A 904 -25.70 1.72 23.09
N ASP A 905 -26.43 1.83 21.97
CA ASP A 905 -27.25 2.98 21.61
C ASP A 905 -28.59 2.57 20.97
N LYS A 906 -29.62 2.43 21.81
CA LYS A 906 -30.94 1.93 21.41
C LYS A 906 -31.68 2.82 20.39
N GLU A 907 -31.18 4.02 20.09
CA GLU A 907 -31.74 4.90 19.05
C GLU A 907 -31.22 4.56 17.64
N HIS A 908 -30.16 3.78 17.52
CA HIS A 908 -29.60 3.36 16.24
C HIS A 908 -30.00 1.93 15.89
N GLU A 909 -30.58 1.74 14.70
CA GLU A 909 -30.92 0.41 14.17
C GLU A 909 -30.00 0.02 13.01
N GLU A 910 -29.47 -1.20 13.04
CA GLU A 910 -28.71 -1.80 11.95
C GLU A 910 -29.55 -2.79 11.14
N LEU A 911 -29.32 -2.83 9.82
CA LEU A 911 -29.87 -3.85 8.94
C LEU A 911 -28.94 -5.07 8.89
N ILE A 912 -29.45 -6.22 9.31
CA ILE A 912 -28.73 -7.50 9.32
C ILE A 912 -29.35 -8.49 8.34
N VAL A 913 -28.51 -9.20 7.60
CA VAL A 913 -28.93 -10.30 6.73
C VAL A 913 -29.09 -11.55 7.58
N ASP A 914 -30.24 -12.24 7.48
CA ASP A 914 -30.46 -13.50 8.16
C ASP A 914 -30.78 -14.66 7.20
N ARG A 915 -30.21 -15.83 7.48
CA ARG A 915 -30.50 -17.10 6.78
C ARG A 915 -31.17 -18.05 7.76
N ARG A 916 -32.35 -18.55 7.42
CA ARG A 916 -33.23 -19.30 8.33
C ARG A 916 -33.55 -20.67 7.78
N TYR A 917 -33.40 -21.69 8.63
CA TYR A 917 -33.77 -23.08 8.34
C TYR A 917 -34.95 -23.43 9.22
N ILE A 918 -36.03 -23.88 8.60
CA ILE A 918 -37.26 -24.26 9.28
C ILE A 918 -37.46 -25.74 9.08
N ARG A 919 -37.68 -26.47 10.17
CA ARG A 919 -38.07 -27.88 10.16
C ARG A 919 -39.18 -28.08 11.17
N THR A 920 -40.29 -28.67 10.76
CA THR A 920 -41.44 -28.92 11.63
C THR A 920 -41.89 -30.36 11.51
N ASP A 921 -42.50 -30.90 12.57
CA ASP A 921 -43.32 -32.10 12.54
C ASP A 921 -44.62 -31.88 13.37
N SER A 922 -45.40 -32.93 13.60
CA SER A 922 -46.67 -32.85 14.37
C SER A 922 -46.50 -32.42 15.84
N ALA A 923 -45.29 -32.48 16.40
CA ALA A 923 -44.98 -32.24 17.81
C ALA A 923 -43.92 -31.13 18.04
N THR A 924 -43.02 -30.89 17.09
CA THR A 924 -41.83 -30.06 17.27
C THR A 924 -41.65 -29.10 16.09
N GLY A 925 -41.38 -27.82 16.38
CA GLY A 925 -41.03 -26.82 15.37
C GLY A 925 -39.66 -26.25 15.66
N LEU A 926 -38.64 -26.61 14.88
CA LEU A 926 -37.28 -26.12 15.03
C LEU A 926 -36.98 -25.03 14.00
N LEU A 927 -36.40 -23.93 14.49
CA LEU A 927 -35.92 -22.82 13.69
C LEU A 927 -34.46 -22.57 14.01
N ILE A 928 -33.64 -22.50 12.97
CA ILE A 928 -32.22 -22.17 13.06
C ILE A 928 -31.97 -20.89 12.27
N VAL A 929 -31.42 -19.86 12.91
CA VAL A 929 -31.17 -18.54 12.28
C VAL A 929 -29.70 -18.19 12.33
N TYR A 930 -29.12 -17.90 11.17
CA TYR A 930 -27.78 -17.30 11.01
C TYR A 930 -27.94 -15.82 10.71
N GLN A 931 -27.18 -14.94 11.37
CA GLN A 931 -27.28 -13.49 11.15
C GLN A 931 -25.92 -12.86 10.88
N VAL A 932 -25.84 -12.01 9.86
CA VAL A 932 -24.61 -11.34 9.42
C VAL A 932 -24.88 -9.84 9.24
N GLY A 933 -24.16 -9.01 10.00
CA GLY A 933 -24.17 -7.54 9.95
C GLY A 933 -22.78 -6.92 9.84
N GLN A 934 -22.74 -5.60 9.69
CA GLN A 934 -21.54 -4.76 9.70
C GLN A 934 -20.93 -4.66 11.10
N ARG A 935 -21.74 -4.39 12.14
CA ARG A 935 -21.29 -4.34 13.55
C ARG A 935 -21.45 -5.66 14.28
N PHE A 936 -22.41 -6.50 13.86
CA PHE A 936 -22.74 -7.74 14.55
C PHE A 936 -22.54 -8.95 13.66
N TRP A 937 -21.82 -9.95 14.15
CA TRP A 937 -21.93 -11.32 13.66
C TRP A 937 -22.43 -12.13 14.85
N GLU A 938 -23.67 -12.62 14.78
CA GLU A 938 -24.24 -13.40 15.87
C GLU A 938 -24.30 -14.87 15.47
N ALA A 939 -23.88 -15.73 16.39
CA ALA A 939 -23.94 -17.16 16.22
C ALA A 939 -25.38 -17.64 15.99
N ILE A 940 -25.46 -18.81 15.37
CA ILE A 940 -26.70 -19.52 15.11
C ILE A 940 -27.58 -19.55 16.34
N THR A 941 -28.81 -19.07 16.21
CA THR A 941 -29.81 -19.26 17.25
C THR A 941 -30.80 -20.33 16.81
N ALA A 942 -30.72 -21.46 17.50
CA ALA A 942 -31.69 -22.53 17.45
C ALA A 942 -32.80 -22.27 18.46
N PHE A 943 -34.05 -22.30 17.99
CA PHE A 943 -35.25 -22.20 18.81
C PHE A 943 -36.10 -23.45 18.64
N ASN A 944 -36.57 -24.00 19.77
CA ASN A 944 -37.75 -24.85 19.76
C ASN A 944 -38.98 -23.94 19.91
N LEU A 945 -39.72 -23.76 18.83
CA LEU A 945 -40.96 -22.99 18.79
C LEU A 945 -42.11 -23.91 19.20
N THR A 946 -42.24 -24.18 20.50
CA THR A 946 -43.35 -24.94 21.06
C THR A 946 -44.11 -24.13 22.10
N THR A 947 -45.42 -24.35 22.15
CA THR A 947 -46.29 -23.92 23.25
C THR A 947 -45.90 -24.61 24.55
N ARG A 948 -46.37 -24.10 25.70
CA ARG A 948 -46.14 -24.71 27.04
C ARG A 948 -46.57 -26.18 27.15
N ASN A 949 -47.38 -26.65 26.21
CA ASN A 949 -47.90 -28.02 26.16
C ASN A 949 -47.11 -28.91 25.16
N GLY A 950 -45.94 -28.46 24.68
CA GLY A 950 -45.07 -29.22 23.79
C GLY A 950 -45.58 -29.38 22.36
N LYS A 951 -46.59 -28.59 21.92
CA LYS A 951 -47.04 -28.53 20.51
C LYS A 951 -46.35 -27.40 19.77
N PRO A 952 -46.11 -27.49 18.44
CA PRO A 952 -45.51 -26.40 17.66
C PRO A 952 -46.30 -25.09 17.79
N ASP A 953 -45.63 -23.98 18.07
CA ASP A 953 -46.22 -22.64 18.05
C ASP A 953 -46.32 -22.14 16.60
N LEU A 954 -47.40 -22.54 15.97
CA LEU A 954 -47.72 -22.26 14.57
C LEU A 954 -47.73 -20.75 14.25
N ARG A 955 -48.19 -19.90 15.17
CA ARG A 955 -48.22 -18.44 14.95
C ARG A 955 -46.83 -17.83 15.03
N ALA A 956 -45.96 -18.35 15.91
CA ALA A 956 -44.58 -17.90 16.01
C ALA A 956 -43.74 -18.38 14.82
N LEU A 957 -44.01 -19.59 14.31
CA LEU A 957 -43.35 -20.16 13.14
C LEU A 957 -43.70 -19.38 11.86
N ASP A 958 -44.98 -19.06 11.66
CA ASP A 958 -45.44 -18.34 10.46
C ASP A 958 -44.85 -16.92 10.35
N LYS A 959 -44.72 -16.21 11.48
CA LYS A 959 -44.06 -14.89 11.53
C LYS A 959 -42.57 -14.90 11.14
N ARG A 960 -41.97 -16.08 11.00
CA ARG A 960 -40.54 -16.26 10.66
C ARG A 960 -40.34 -16.71 9.21
N ARG A 961 -41.43 -16.95 8.48
CA ARG A 961 -41.43 -17.28 7.06
C ARG A 961 -41.68 -16.00 6.27
N GLY A 962 -40.69 -15.58 5.47
CA GLY A 962 -40.73 -14.32 4.72
C GLY A 962 -39.34 -13.94 4.19
N GLY A 963 -39.27 -13.03 3.23
CA GLY A 963 -38.01 -12.68 2.54
C GLY A 963 -37.92 -13.36 1.17
N LYS A 964 -36.75 -13.93 0.85
CA LYS A 964 -36.56 -14.76 -0.34
C LYS A 964 -36.51 -16.24 0.07
N LEU A 965 -37.37 -17.06 -0.52
CA LEU A 965 -37.34 -18.51 -0.36
C LEU A 965 -36.19 -19.07 -1.22
N LEU A 966 -35.23 -19.73 -0.59
CA LEU A 966 -34.07 -20.31 -1.26
C LEU A 966 -34.28 -21.78 -1.61
N TRP A 967 -34.94 -22.52 -0.72
CA TRP A 967 -35.20 -23.94 -0.90
C TRP A 967 -36.46 -24.35 -0.17
N LYS A 968 -37.16 -25.33 -0.75
CA LYS A 968 -38.34 -25.96 -0.18
C LYS A 968 -38.29 -27.45 -0.44
N ARG A 969 -38.72 -28.24 0.55
CA ARG A 969 -38.86 -29.70 0.39
C ARG A 969 -39.81 -30.01 -0.78
N PRO A 970 -39.41 -30.87 -1.74
CA PRO A 970 -40.32 -31.36 -2.78
C PRO A 970 -41.51 -32.10 -2.16
N LYS A 971 -42.73 -31.80 -2.59
CA LYS A 971 -43.91 -32.58 -2.22
C LYS A 971 -43.75 -33.99 -2.82
N LYS A 972 -43.86 -35.02 -1.98
CA LYS A 972 -43.87 -36.42 -2.44
C LYS A 972 -45.18 -36.75 -3.13
#